data_AF-A0A6N8R844-F1
#
_entry.id   AF-A0A6N8R844-F1
#
_cell.length_a   1.000
_cell.length_b   1.000
_cell.length_c   1.000
_cell.angle_alpha   90.00
_cell.angle_beta   90.00
_cell.angle_gamma   90.00
#
_symmetry.space_group_name_H-M   'P 1'
#
loop_
_entity.id
_entity.type
_entity.pdbx_description
1 polymer ?
#
loop_
_entity_poly.entity_id
_entity_poly.type
_entity_poly.pdbx_seq_one_letter_code
_entity_poly.pdbx_strand_id
1 'polypeptide(L)'
;GGGSGSSSDTPPVDSGTGSLPEVKPDPTPNPEPTPEPTPDPEPTPEPTPDPEPTPEPEPEPVPTKTGYLTLGGSLRVTGDITCNDESSDGFTFTPGDKVTCVAGNNTTIATFDTQSEAARSLRAVEKVSFSLEDAQELAGSDNKKSNALSLVTSMNSCPANTEQVCLEFSSVIESKRFDSLYKQIDLAPEEFKKLVNEEVENNAATDKAPSTHTSPVVPATTPGTKPDLNASFVSANAEQFYQYQPTEIILSEGRLVDSQGDGVVGVNYYTNSGRGVTGENGEFSFSWGETISFGIDTFELGSVRGNKSTIALTELGDEVRGANIDQLIHRYSKAGQNHTRVVPDEVRKVFAEYPNVINEIINLSLSNGATLGEGEQVVNLPNEFIEQFKTGQAKEIDTAICAKTDGCNEARWFSLTTRNVNDGQIQGVINKLWGVDTNYKSVSKFHVFHDSTNFYGSTGNARGQAVVNISNAAFPILMARNDKNYWLAFGEKRAWDKNELAYITEAPSLVEPENVTRDTATFNLPFISLGQVGDGKLMVIGNPHYNSILRCPNGYSWNGGVNKDGQCTLNSDPDDMKNFMENVLRYLSNDRWLPDAKSSMTVGTNLETVYFKKHGQVLGNSAPFAFHKDFTGITVKPMTSYGNLNPDEVPLLILNGFEYVTQWGSDPYSIPLRADTSKPKLTQQDVTDLIAYMNKGGSVLIMENVMSNLKEESASGFVRLLDAAGLSMALNKSVVNNDPQGYPDRVRQRRSTPIWVYERYPAVDGKPPYTIDDTTKEVIWKYQQENKPDDKPKLEVASWQEEVEGKQVTQFAFIDEADHKTPESLAAAKQRILDAFPGLEVCKDSDYHYEVNCLEYRPGTDVPVTGGMYVPQYTQLDLSADTAKAMLQAADLGTNIQRLYQHELYFRTNGRQGERLNSVDLERLYQNMSVWLWNETKYRYEEGKEDELGFKTFTEFLNCYTNNAYVGTQCSAELKKSLIDNKMIYGEESSKAGMMNPSYPLNYMEKPLTRLMLGRSWWDLNIKVDVEKYPGVVNTNGETVTQNINLYSAPTKWFAGNMQSTGLWAPAQQEVSIESKATVPVTVTVALADDLTGREKHEVSLNRPPRVTKTYDLKANDKVTFKVPYGGLIYIKGDSKEVQSADFTFTGVVKAPFYKDGKWQHDLNSPAPLGELESASFVYTTPKKNLNASNYTGGLEQFANDLDTFASSMNDFYGRDSE
;
A
#
# COMPACT_ATOMS: atom_id res chain seq x y z
N GLY A 1 -24.04 -51.81 -5.51
CA GLY A 1 -24.84 -51.49 -4.32
C GLY A 1 -24.45 -50.10 -3.87
N GLY A 2 -25.30 -49.08 -3.92
CA GLY A 2 -26.74 -49.06 -4.16
C GLY A 2 -27.51 -48.66 -2.90
N GLY A 3 -28.28 -47.58 -3.05
CA GLY A 3 -29.42 -47.21 -2.20
C GLY A 3 -29.10 -46.15 -1.16
N SER A 4 -29.87 -45.08 -0.99
CA SER A 4 -31.17 -44.65 -1.59
C SER A 4 -31.52 -43.33 -0.87
N GLY A 5 -31.92 -42.25 -1.55
CA GLY A 5 -33.28 -42.00 -2.07
C GLY A 5 -34.03 -41.12 -1.05
N SER A 6 -34.44 -39.89 -1.32
CA SER A 6 -35.37 -39.34 -2.34
C SER A 6 -36.64 -38.84 -1.63
N SER A 7 -37.04 -37.59 -1.86
CA SER A 7 -38.34 -37.30 -2.52
C SER A 7 -38.60 -35.80 -2.60
N SER A 8 -38.51 -35.25 -3.81
CA SER A 8 -39.37 -34.15 -4.24
C SER A 8 -40.21 -34.70 -5.39
N ASP A 9 -41.49 -34.98 -5.10
CA ASP A 9 -42.47 -35.35 -6.11
C ASP A 9 -42.89 -34.14 -6.94
N THR A 10 -42.81 -34.30 -8.26
CA THR A 10 -43.54 -33.53 -9.26
C THR A 10 -44.87 -34.22 -9.60
N PRO A 11 -45.85 -33.47 -10.10
CA PRO A 11 -46.85 -34.00 -11.03
C PRO A 11 -46.81 -33.27 -12.40
N PRO A 12 -47.34 -33.89 -13.48
CA PRO A 12 -46.47 -34.29 -14.59
C PRO A 12 -47.05 -34.07 -16.03
N VAL A 13 -46.28 -34.55 -17.02
CA VAL A 13 -46.65 -35.10 -18.36
C VAL A 13 -46.94 -34.15 -19.54
N ASP A 14 -45.88 -33.86 -20.29
CA ASP A 14 -45.50 -34.43 -21.61
C ASP A 14 -46.53 -34.81 -22.72
N SER A 15 -46.10 -34.48 -23.95
CA SER A 15 -46.23 -35.23 -25.22
C SER A 15 -47.54 -35.27 -26.03
N GLY A 16 -47.40 -34.98 -27.34
CA GLY A 16 -48.35 -35.42 -28.36
C GLY A 16 -48.27 -34.75 -29.73
N THR A 17 -47.37 -35.25 -30.59
CA THR A 17 -47.30 -34.99 -32.04
C THR A 17 -48.54 -35.44 -32.82
N GLY A 18 -48.92 -34.75 -33.90
CA GLY A 18 -49.93 -35.24 -34.87
C GLY A 18 -50.19 -34.37 -36.11
N SER A 19 -49.47 -34.69 -37.20
CA SER A 19 -49.85 -34.71 -38.63
C SER A 19 -50.56 -33.54 -39.37
N LEU A 20 -49.88 -33.12 -40.45
CA LEU A 20 -50.29 -32.50 -41.74
C LEU A 20 -51.47 -33.24 -42.46
N PRO A 21 -52.10 -32.74 -43.57
CA PRO A 21 -51.62 -31.74 -44.56
C PRO A 21 -52.64 -30.72 -45.17
N GLU A 22 -52.08 -29.83 -46.01
CA GLU A 22 -52.67 -29.03 -47.11
C GLU A 22 -53.71 -27.95 -46.73
N VAL A 23 -53.54 -26.67 -47.08
CA VAL A 23 -53.51 -26.12 -48.45
C VAL A 23 -52.73 -24.78 -48.49
N LYS A 24 -51.90 -24.60 -49.52
CA LYS A 24 -51.26 -23.33 -49.94
C LYS A 24 -52.11 -22.72 -51.08
N PRO A 25 -52.36 -21.40 -51.10
CA PRO A 25 -51.65 -20.58 -52.09
C PRO A 25 -51.27 -19.16 -51.61
N ASP A 26 -50.10 -18.74 -52.09
CA ASP A 26 -49.57 -17.42 -52.50
C ASP A 26 -49.90 -16.06 -51.83
N PRO A 27 -48.94 -15.10 -51.91
CA PRO A 27 -48.78 -13.95 -51.02
C PRO A 27 -49.33 -12.64 -51.60
N THR A 28 -49.63 -11.68 -50.74
CA THR A 28 -49.75 -10.24 -51.04
C THR A 28 -49.75 -9.44 -49.72
N PRO A 29 -49.32 -8.17 -49.69
CA PRO A 29 -48.00 -7.67 -50.07
C PRO A 29 -47.33 -6.83 -48.95
N ASN A 30 -46.01 -6.70 -49.08
CA ASN A 30 -45.10 -5.83 -48.34
C ASN A 30 -45.53 -4.34 -48.37
N PRO A 31 -45.38 -3.55 -47.29
CA PRO A 31 -45.32 -2.11 -47.41
C PRO A 31 -43.94 -1.69 -47.94
N GLU A 32 -43.93 -1.17 -49.16
CA GLU A 32 -42.77 -0.53 -49.81
C GLU A 32 -42.93 1.01 -49.78
N PRO A 33 -41.90 1.79 -50.20
CA PRO A 33 -41.33 2.91 -49.46
C PRO A 33 -41.89 4.26 -49.90
N THR A 34 -41.54 5.34 -49.19
CA THR A 34 -41.83 6.71 -49.64
C THR A 34 -40.60 7.62 -49.52
N PRO A 35 -40.43 8.58 -50.46
CA PRO A 35 -39.27 8.59 -51.35
C PRO A 35 -38.45 9.89 -51.34
N GLU A 36 -37.22 9.83 -51.85
CA GLU A 36 -36.44 10.98 -52.34
C GLU A 36 -37.05 11.57 -53.62
N PRO A 37 -36.93 12.89 -53.82
CA PRO A 37 -36.89 13.49 -55.15
C PRO A 37 -35.62 14.32 -55.42
N THR A 38 -35.02 14.05 -56.59
CA THR A 38 -34.01 14.82 -57.36
C THR A 38 -34.69 15.82 -58.34
N PRO A 39 -33.99 16.54 -59.27
CA PRO A 39 -33.26 17.82 -59.15
C PRO A 39 -33.84 19.00 -60.02
N ASP A 40 -33.35 20.23 -59.72
CA ASP A 40 -33.24 21.55 -60.44
C ASP A 40 -34.25 22.04 -61.53
N PRO A 41 -34.66 23.34 -61.51
CA PRO A 41 -34.09 24.30 -62.48
C PRO A 41 -33.86 25.77 -62.03
N GLU A 42 -32.82 26.39 -62.60
CA GLU A 42 -32.52 27.84 -62.82
C GLU A 42 -33.65 28.63 -63.56
N PRO A 43 -33.55 29.96 -63.83
CA PRO A 43 -33.19 31.13 -62.99
C PRO A 43 -34.14 32.38 -63.17
N THR A 44 -33.97 33.41 -62.31
CA THR A 44 -34.20 34.88 -62.53
C THR A 44 -35.63 35.46 -62.80
N PRO A 45 -35.91 36.79 -62.64
CA PRO A 45 -35.30 37.86 -61.80
C PRO A 45 -36.29 38.85 -61.08
N GLU A 46 -35.75 39.57 -60.09
CA GLU A 46 -35.94 41.01 -59.72
C GLU A 46 -37.27 41.58 -59.14
N PRO A 47 -37.30 42.76 -58.44
CA PRO A 47 -36.21 43.55 -57.83
C PRO A 47 -36.51 44.23 -56.44
N THR A 48 -35.41 44.60 -55.77
CA THR A 48 -35.07 45.79 -54.92
C THR A 48 -35.91 46.16 -53.67
N PRO A 49 -35.24 46.49 -52.54
CA PRO A 49 -34.49 47.75 -52.38
C PRO A 49 -33.00 47.64 -51.98
N ASP A 50 -32.28 48.65 -52.45
CA ASP A 50 -30.86 49.07 -52.31
C ASP A 50 -30.60 49.81 -50.96
N PRO A 51 -29.37 50.26 -50.62
CA PRO A 51 -28.18 49.54 -50.15
C PRO A 51 -27.67 49.97 -48.74
N GLU A 52 -26.77 49.18 -48.12
CA GLU A 52 -25.64 49.65 -47.28
C GLU A 52 -24.64 48.48 -46.95
N PRO A 53 -23.39 48.75 -46.53
CA PRO A 53 -22.13 48.66 -47.29
C PRO A 53 -21.41 47.29 -47.28
N THR A 54 -20.51 47.09 -48.25
CA THR A 54 -19.61 45.93 -48.41
C THR A 54 -18.52 45.82 -47.31
N PRO A 55 -18.27 44.61 -46.77
CA PRO A 55 -17.04 44.28 -46.02
C PRO A 55 -15.80 44.19 -46.92
N GLU A 56 -14.64 44.57 -46.37
CA GLU A 56 -13.32 44.46 -46.98
C GLU A 56 -12.92 43.01 -47.31
N PRO A 57 -12.10 42.78 -48.36
CA PRO A 57 -11.56 41.47 -48.68
C PRO A 57 -10.51 41.00 -47.67
N GLU A 58 -10.55 39.71 -47.36
CA GLU A 58 -9.56 38.98 -46.55
C GLU A 58 -8.16 39.05 -47.19
N PRO A 59 -7.08 39.32 -46.42
CA PRO A 59 -5.72 39.39 -46.95
C PRO A 59 -5.16 38.00 -47.29
N GLU A 60 -4.43 37.92 -48.42
CA GLU A 60 -3.68 36.73 -48.85
C GLU A 60 -2.58 36.33 -47.84
N PRO A 61 -2.25 35.03 -47.70
CA PRO A 61 -1.25 34.54 -46.76
C PRO A 61 0.17 35.02 -47.09
N VAL A 62 0.87 35.54 -46.08
CA VAL A 62 2.27 36.00 -46.15
C VAL A 62 3.22 34.79 -46.26
N PRO A 63 4.26 34.82 -47.11
CA PRO A 63 5.21 33.70 -47.23
C PRO A 63 6.12 33.58 -46.00
N THR A 64 6.11 32.40 -45.36
CA THR A 64 7.00 32.04 -44.23
C THR A 64 8.26 31.30 -44.70
N LYS A 65 9.41 31.57 -44.08
CA LYS A 65 10.71 30.91 -44.33
C LYS A 65 11.14 30.05 -43.13
N THR A 66 12.11 29.15 -43.33
CA THR A 66 12.69 28.32 -42.25
C THR A 66 14.13 28.74 -41.93
N GLY A 67 14.40 29.08 -40.67
CA GLY A 67 15.68 29.48 -40.12
C GLY A 67 16.40 28.37 -39.33
N TYR A 68 17.74 28.43 -39.27
CA TYR A 68 18.59 27.54 -38.45
C TYR A 68 19.73 28.34 -37.80
N LEU A 69 20.05 28.09 -36.52
CA LEU A 69 21.17 28.73 -35.81
C LEU A 69 22.49 27.96 -36.00
N THR A 70 23.58 28.68 -36.20
CA THR A 70 24.94 28.15 -36.46
C THR A 70 26.02 28.92 -35.69
N LEU A 71 27.21 28.35 -35.51
CA LEU A 71 28.35 29.05 -34.88
C LEU A 71 29.19 29.91 -35.86
N GLY A 72 28.66 30.34 -37.02
CA GLY A 72 29.45 31.07 -38.04
C GLY A 72 29.93 30.22 -39.23
N GLY A 73 29.46 28.97 -39.33
CA GLY A 73 29.76 28.04 -40.42
C GLY A 73 28.64 27.01 -40.62
N SER A 74 28.96 25.79 -41.10
CA SER A 74 27.97 24.71 -41.26
C SER A 74 27.59 24.00 -39.95
N LEU A 75 28.26 24.33 -38.84
CA LEU A 75 28.02 23.74 -37.52
C LEU A 75 26.73 24.29 -36.92
N ARG A 76 25.71 23.43 -36.86
CA ARG A 76 24.41 23.79 -36.29
C ARG A 76 24.44 23.75 -34.77
N VAL A 77 23.76 24.70 -34.16
CA VAL A 77 23.61 24.79 -32.71
C VAL A 77 22.23 24.27 -32.33
N THR A 78 22.21 23.22 -31.52
CA THR A 78 21.02 22.44 -31.16
C THR A 78 21.02 22.15 -29.65
N GLY A 79 19.91 21.69 -29.08
CA GLY A 79 19.77 21.43 -27.63
C GLY A 79 18.74 22.36 -26.98
N ASP A 80 19.02 22.82 -25.76
CA ASP A 80 18.16 23.70 -24.95
C ASP A 80 18.22 25.16 -25.40
N ILE A 81 18.00 25.38 -26.70
CA ILE A 81 18.01 26.68 -27.35
C ILE A 81 16.76 26.82 -28.20
N THR A 82 16.01 27.89 -27.96
CA THR A 82 14.80 28.22 -28.72
C THR A 82 14.96 29.57 -29.40
N CYS A 83 14.65 29.62 -30.69
CA CYS A 83 14.56 30.84 -31.50
C CYS A 83 13.08 31.09 -31.84
N ASN A 84 12.52 32.22 -31.41
CA ASN A 84 11.09 32.53 -31.53
C ASN A 84 10.18 31.41 -30.97
N ASP A 85 10.53 30.90 -29.78
CA ASP A 85 9.85 29.80 -29.09
C ASP A 85 9.84 28.45 -29.84
N GLU A 86 10.56 28.35 -30.96
CA GLU A 86 10.75 27.13 -31.75
C GLU A 86 12.21 26.67 -31.70
N SER A 87 12.48 25.41 -32.06
CA SER A 87 13.84 24.85 -32.01
C SER A 87 14.82 25.62 -32.91
N SER A 88 16.04 25.86 -32.40
CA SER A 88 17.11 26.49 -33.18
C SER A 88 17.56 25.70 -34.43
N ASP A 89 17.16 24.42 -34.56
CA ASP A 89 17.41 23.56 -35.72
C ASP A 89 16.27 23.55 -36.76
N GLY A 90 15.42 24.58 -36.79
CA GLY A 90 14.39 24.72 -37.81
C GLY A 90 13.18 25.49 -37.32
N PHE A 91 13.33 26.80 -37.14
CA PHE A 91 12.25 27.69 -36.73
C PHE A 91 11.66 28.42 -37.94
N THR A 92 10.39 28.80 -37.84
CA THR A 92 9.71 29.58 -38.87
C THR A 92 9.78 31.07 -38.56
N PHE A 93 9.96 31.88 -39.60
CA PHE A 93 9.92 33.33 -39.44
C PHE A 93 9.33 33.99 -40.69
N THR A 94 8.73 35.15 -40.48
CA THR A 94 8.27 36.03 -41.55
C THR A 94 9.38 37.02 -41.90
N PRO A 95 9.77 37.16 -43.18
CA PRO A 95 10.75 38.17 -43.59
C PRO A 95 10.30 39.58 -43.18
N GLY A 96 11.09 40.25 -42.33
CA GLY A 96 10.79 41.55 -41.72
C GLY A 96 10.66 41.50 -40.19
N ASP A 97 10.44 40.32 -39.60
CA ASP A 97 10.36 40.13 -38.16
C ASP A 97 11.74 39.90 -37.53
N LYS A 98 11.85 40.16 -36.23
CA LYS A 98 13.05 39.82 -35.45
C LYS A 98 13.06 38.36 -35.07
N VAL A 99 14.26 37.76 -35.08
CA VAL A 99 14.50 36.41 -34.57
C VAL A 99 15.30 36.54 -33.29
N THR A 100 14.75 36.03 -32.18
CA THR A 100 15.42 36.04 -30.86
C THR A 100 15.65 34.62 -30.38
N CYS A 101 16.89 34.28 -30.08
CA CYS A 101 17.33 32.98 -29.58
C CYS A 101 17.76 33.08 -28.10
N VAL A 102 17.22 32.20 -27.27
CA VAL A 102 17.49 32.12 -25.83
C VAL A 102 18.05 30.74 -25.46
N ALA A 103 18.89 30.70 -24.43
CA ALA A 103 19.48 29.48 -23.87
C ALA A 103 19.56 29.57 -22.33
N GLY A 104 19.76 28.44 -21.65
CA GLY A 104 19.84 28.40 -20.19
C GLY A 104 18.48 28.72 -19.53
N ASN A 105 18.47 29.52 -18.46
CA ASN A 105 17.22 29.97 -17.83
C ASN A 105 16.69 31.25 -18.49
N ASN A 106 16.42 31.16 -19.79
CA ASN A 106 15.89 32.25 -20.63
C ASN A 106 16.87 33.41 -20.88
N THR A 107 18.17 33.15 -20.93
CA THR A 107 19.19 34.15 -21.30
C THR A 107 19.20 34.34 -22.81
N THR A 108 18.99 35.57 -23.29
CA THR A 108 19.11 35.91 -24.72
C THR A 108 20.57 35.77 -25.15
N ILE A 109 20.83 34.81 -26.05
CA ILE A 109 22.16 34.55 -26.58
C ILE A 109 22.37 35.16 -27.97
N ALA A 110 21.30 35.36 -28.74
CA ALA A 110 21.36 35.98 -30.06
C ALA A 110 20.04 36.64 -30.50
N THR A 111 20.13 37.81 -31.12
CA THR A 111 19.04 38.48 -31.83
C THR A 111 19.48 38.83 -33.25
N PHE A 112 18.61 38.58 -34.23
CA PHE A 112 18.81 38.87 -35.65
C PHE A 112 17.66 39.68 -36.25
N ASP A 113 17.99 40.68 -37.08
CA ASP A 113 16.99 41.39 -37.89
C ASP A 113 16.87 40.71 -39.27
N THR A 114 15.64 40.44 -39.72
CA THR A 114 15.41 39.85 -41.05
C THR A 114 14.95 40.92 -42.05
N GLN A 115 15.38 40.83 -43.31
CA GLN A 115 15.01 41.81 -44.33
C GLN A 115 13.63 41.51 -44.93
N SER A 116 12.83 42.55 -45.21
CA SER A 116 11.56 42.37 -45.92
C SER A 116 11.79 42.14 -47.42
N GLU A 117 11.15 41.13 -47.98
CA GLU A 117 11.23 40.80 -49.41
C GLU A 117 9.92 41.13 -50.14
N ALA A 118 10.01 41.66 -51.35
CA ALA A 118 8.84 41.97 -52.18
C ALA A 118 8.23 40.68 -52.78
N ALA A 119 6.89 40.60 -52.79
CA ALA A 119 6.05 39.44 -53.13
C ALA A 119 6.12 38.92 -54.59
N ARG A 120 7.32 38.60 -55.10
CA ARG A 120 7.49 38.01 -56.43
C ARG A 120 8.49 36.84 -56.43
N SER A 121 8.19 35.77 -55.69
CA SER A 121 8.67 34.42 -56.03
C SER A 121 7.95 33.34 -55.22
N LEU A 122 6.86 32.79 -55.76
CA LEU A 122 6.24 31.56 -55.25
C LEU A 122 6.96 30.34 -55.85
N ARG A 123 8.20 30.05 -55.42
CA ARG A 123 8.84 28.74 -55.63
C ARG A 123 9.84 28.38 -54.52
N ALA A 124 9.62 27.20 -53.94
CA ALA A 124 10.45 26.41 -53.02
C ALA A 124 10.77 27.04 -51.65
N VAL A 125 10.57 26.25 -50.59
CA VAL A 125 10.91 26.56 -49.19
C VAL A 125 12.39 26.96 -49.11
N GLU A 126 12.66 28.24 -48.87
CA GLU A 126 14.02 28.77 -48.75
C GLU A 126 14.50 28.62 -47.30
N LYS A 127 15.63 27.92 -47.11
CA LYS A 127 16.27 27.72 -45.80
C LYS A 127 17.30 28.82 -45.56
N VAL A 128 17.24 29.49 -44.41
CA VAL A 128 18.12 30.60 -44.03
C VAL A 128 18.95 30.22 -42.80
N SER A 129 20.26 30.45 -42.84
CA SER A 129 21.16 30.21 -41.69
C SER A 129 21.43 31.52 -40.94
N PHE A 130 21.21 31.51 -39.64
CA PHE A 130 21.55 32.58 -38.71
C PHE A 130 22.80 32.17 -37.92
N SER A 131 23.77 33.05 -37.81
CA SER A 131 25.08 32.75 -37.24
C SER A 131 25.23 33.47 -35.91
N LEU A 132 25.48 32.74 -34.82
CA LEU A 132 25.70 33.30 -33.48
C LEU A 132 26.80 34.37 -33.49
N GLU A 133 27.81 34.21 -34.34
CA GLU A 133 28.85 35.20 -34.55
C GLU A 133 28.34 36.58 -35.02
N ASP A 134 27.18 36.60 -35.67
CA ASP A 134 26.52 37.79 -36.23
C ASP A 134 25.39 38.31 -35.33
N ALA A 135 25.26 37.76 -34.12
CA ALA A 135 24.26 38.17 -33.14
C ALA A 135 24.47 39.63 -32.69
N GLN A 136 23.36 40.36 -32.50
CA GLN A 136 23.40 41.74 -32.02
C GLN A 136 24.09 41.90 -30.65
N GLU A 137 23.97 40.92 -29.77
CA GLU A 137 24.53 40.89 -28.41
C GLU A 137 26.06 40.75 -28.41
N LEU A 138 26.59 40.13 -29.47
CA LEU A 138 28.03 39.92 -29.68
C LEU A 138 28.62 40.97 -30.63
N ALA A 139 27.77 41.75 -31.31
CA ALA A 139 28.19 42.80 -32.21
C ALA A 139 29.00 43.88 -31.47
N GLY A 140 30.22 44.14 -31.95
CA GLY A 140 31.07 45.23 -31.44
C GLY A 140 32.07 44.86 -30.34
N SER A 141 32.24 43.57 -29.99
CA SER A 141 33.31 43.13 -29.08
C SER A 141 33.87 41.74 -29.44
N ASP A 142 35.15 41.70 -29.84
CA ASP A 142 35.85 40.44 -30.15
C ASP A 142 35.98 39.52 -28.92
N ASN A 143 36.04 40.10 -27.70
CA ASN A 143 36.06 39.33 -26.45
C ASN A 143 34.73 38.62 -26.20
N LYS A 144 33.60 39.34 -26.35
CA LYS A 144 32.25 38.74 -26.20
C LYS A 144 32.07 37.59 -27.19
N LYS A 145 32.45 37.83 -28.44
CA LYS A 145 32.38 36.84 -29.51
C LYS A 145 33.24 35.61 -29.18
N SER A 146 34.51 35.80 -28.85
CA SER A 146 35.43 34.70 -28.51
C SER A 146 34.98 33.92 -27.26
N ASN A 147 34.56 34.61 -26.20
CA ASN A 147 34.15 33.97 -24.95
C ASN A 147 32.80 33.27 -25.08
N ALA A 148 31.83 33.83 -25.80
CA ALA A 148 30.56 33.18 -26.07
C ALA A 148 30.75 31.92 -26.92
N LEU A 149 31.55 31.98 -27.99
CA LEU A 149 31.87 30.80 -28.79
C LEU A 149 32.65 29.76 -27.97
N SER A 150 33.62 30.18 -27.16
CA SER A 150 34.40 29.27 -26.30
C SER A 150 33.52 28.62 -25.23
N LEU A 151 32.60 29.37 -24.63
CA LEU A 151 31.68 28.86 -23.60
C LEU A 151 30.71 27.83 -24.22
N VAL A 152 30.04 28.18 -25.31
CA VAL A 152 29.10 27.28 -26.03
C VAL A 152 29.82 26.02 -26.54
N THR A 153 31.07 26.14 -27.01
CA THR A 153 31.86 24.99 -27.47
C THR A 153 32.35 24.13 -26.30
N SER A 154 32.75 24.75 -25.17
CA SER A 154 33.20 24.02 -23.97
C SER A 154 32.09 23.21 -23.29
N MET A 155 30.84 23.58 -23.55
CA MET A 155 29.64 22.90 -23.06
C MET A 155 29.00 22.00 -24.13
N ASN A 156 29.73 21.67 -25.20
CA ASN A 156 29.24 20.75 -26.21
C ASN A 156 29.09 19.33 -25.65
N SER A 157 27.86 18.84 -25.62
CA SER A 157 27.50 17.51 -25.15
C SER A 157 27.39 16.46 -26.27
N CYS A 158 27.52 16.85 -27.54
CA CYS A 158 27.39 15.90 -28.64
C CYS A 158 28.52 14.84 -28.60
N PRO A 159 28.26 13.59 -29.02
CA PRO A 159 29.29 12.57 -29.23
C PRO A 159 30.36 13.05 -30.23
N ALA A 160 31.62 12.68 -30.01
CA ALA A 160 32.73 13.04 -30.89
C ALA A 160 32.58 12.39 -32.29
N ASN A 161 31.85 13.05 -33.21
CA ASN A 161 31.84 12.90 -34.69
C ASN A 161 30.61 13.55 -35.36
N THR A 162 29.85 14.44 -34.70
CA THR A 162 28.71 15.15 -35.29
C THR A 162 29.10 16.52 -35.87
N GLU A 163 28.56 16.91 -37.03
CA GLU A 163 28.66 18.28 -37.58
C GLU A 163 27.72 19.29 -36.86
N GLN A 164 27.52 19.10 -35.55
CA GLN A 164 26.58 19.85 -34.71
C GLN A 164 27.18 20.09 -33.32
N VAL A 165 26.73 21.16 -32.67
CA VAL A 165 27.03 21.48 -31.27
C VAL A 165 25.73 21.36 -30.46
N CYS A 166 25.77 20.53 -29.42
CA CYS A 166 24.63 20.22 -28.56
C CYS A 166 24.82 20.96 -27.25
N LEU A 167 24.07 22.04 -27.04
CA LEU A 167 24.05 22.78 -25.78
C LEU A 167 22.86 22.27 -24.95
N GLU A 168 23.10 21.19 -24.20
CA GLU A 168 22.10 20.56 -23.32
C GLU A 168 22.54 20.74 -21.87
N PHE A 169 21.64 21.20 -21.01
CA PHE A 169 21.92 21.40 -19.58
C PHE A 169 21.34 20.25 -18.77
N SER A 170 22.20 19.41 -18.20
CA SER A 170 21.76 18.22 -17.46
C SER A 170 21.13 18.54 -16.09
N SER A 171 21.25 19.79 -15.63
CA SER A 171 20.62 20.30 -14.42
C SER A 171 20.36 21.81 -14.48
N VAL A 172 19.46 22.29 -13.63
CA VAL A 172 19.22 23.73 -13.44
C VAL A 172 20.48 24.46 -12.95
N ILE A 173 21.41 23.75 -12.29
CA ILE A 173 22.70 24.29 -11.85
C ILE A 173 23.61 24.56 -13.05
N GLU A 174 23.70 23.63 -14.02
CA GLU A 174 24.47 23.85 -15.25
C GLU A 174 23.87 24.98 -16.11
N SER A 175 22.55 25.07 -16.15
CA SER A 175 21.82 26.16 -16.81
C SER A 175 22.10 27.53 -16.15
N LYS A 176 21.97 27.63 -14.81
CA LYS A 176 22.33 28.86 -14.06
C LYS A 176 23.82 29.19 -14.15
N ARG A 177 24.70 28.18 -14.25
CA ARG A 177 26.14 28.36 -14.46
C ARG A 177 26.42 28.96 -15.83
N PHE A 178 25.81 28.41 -16.89
CA PHE A 178 25.88 29.00 -18.23
C PHE A 178 25.39 30.44 -18.22
N ASP A 179 24.25 30.75 -17.58
CA ASP A 179 23.73 32.12 -17.50
C ASP A 179 24.71 33.08 -16.79
N SER A 180 25.32 32.65 -15.69
CA SER A 180 26.26 33.47 -14.92
C SER A 180 27.55 33.73 -15.68
N LEU A 181 28.05 32.71 -16.39
CA LEU A 181 29.24 32.83 -17.24
C LEU A 181 28.91 33.63 -18.51
N TYR A 182 27.76 33.42 -19.14
CA TYR A 182 27.31 34.14 -20.34
C TYR A 182 27.14 35.64 -20.06
N LYS A 183 26.68 36.02 -18.86
CA LYS A 183 26.63 37.43 -18.42
C LYS A 183 28.01 38.08 -18.24
N GLN A 184 29.07 37.27 -18.12
CA GLN A 184 30.45 37.72 -17.90
C GLN A 184 31.36 37.53 -19.12
N ILE A 185 30.80 37.24 -20.30
CA ILE A 185 31.56 37.06 -21.56
C ILE A 185 32.33 38.32 -22.00
N ASP A 186 32.03 39.47 -21.42
CA ASP A 186 32.73 40.73 -21.66
C ASP A 186 34.15 40.76 -21.07
N LEU A 187 34.47 39.84 -20.15
CA LEU A 187 35.79 39.73 -19.51
C LEU A 187 36.91 39.46 -20.53
N ALA A 188 38.15 39.78 -20.15
CA ALA A 188 39.31 39.41 -20.96
C ALA A 188 39.39 37.87 -21.07
N PRO A 189 39.69 37.29 -22.25
CA PRO A 189 39.59 35.83 -22.47
C PRO A 189 40.39 34.96 -21.48
N GLU A 190 41.57 35.41 -21.03
CA GLU A 190 42.38 34.69 -20.04
C GLU A 190 41.76 34.73 -18.63
N GLU A 191 41.13 35.84 -18.25
CA GLU A 191 40.42 35.96 -16.96
C GLU A 191 39.13 35.15 -16.96
N PHE A 192 38.39 35.16 -18.08
CA PHE A 192 37.21 34.33 -18.26
C PHE A 192 37.55 32.85 -18.21
N LYS A 193 38.63 32.43 -18.86
CA LYS A 193 39.12 31.04 -18.82
C LYS A 193 39.61 30.63 -17.42
N LYS A 194 40.22 31.55 -16.67
CA LYS A 194 40.62 31.31 -15.28
C LYS A 194 39.41 31.18 -14.37
N LEU A 195 38.37 32.00 -14.55
CA LEU A 195 37.10 31.90 -13.84
C LEU A 195 36.42 30.54 -14.10
N VAL A 196 36.37 30.12 -15.37
CA VAL A 196 35.82 28.82 -15.77
C VAL A 196 36.61 27.65 -15.15
N ASN A 197 37.94 27.79 -14.97
CA ASN A 197 38.80 26.75 -14.41
C ASN A 197 38.90 26.75 -12.86
N GLU A 198 38.94 27.91 -12.19
CA GLU A 198 38.95 28.03 -10.71
C GLU A 198 37.65 27.51 -10.08
N GLU A 199 36.50 27.68 -10.77
CA GLU A 199 35.23 27.05 -10.36
C GLU A 199 35.22 25.52 -10.56
N VAL A 200 36.07 24.99 -11.43
CA VAL A 200 36.24 23.54 -11.65
C VAL A 200 37.25 22.94 -10.65
N GLU A 201 38.31 23.66 -10.28
CA GLU A 201 39.36 23.19 -9.37
C GLU A 201 38.96 23.19 -7.88
N ASN A 202 38.05 24.06 -7.43
CA ASN A 202 37.50 24.02 -6.07
C ASN A 202 36.65 22.75 -5.78
N ASN A 203 36.25 22.02 -6.82
CA ASN A 203 35.59 20.71 -6.72
C ASN A 203 36.55 19.51 -6.92
N ALA A 204 37.85 19.75 -7.16
CA ALA A 204 38.83 18.70 -7.53
C ALA A 204 39.81 18.29 -6.40
N ALA A 205 39.65 18.77 -5.16
CA ALA A 205 40.43 18.30 -4.01
C ALA A 205 39.74 17.11 -3.30
N THR A 206 39.60 16.00 -4.00
CA THR A 206 38.94 14.75 -3.59
C THR A 206 39.73 13.86 -2.62
N ASP A 207 40.68 14.38 -1.83
CA ASP A 207 41.60 13.54 -1.05
C ASP A 207 41.69 13.79 0.47
N LYS A 208 40.80 14.56 1.11
CA LYS A 208 40.77 14.69 2.60
C LYS A 208 39.38 14.85 3.24
N ALA A 209 38.47 13.93 2.94
CA ALA A 209 37.51 13.38 3.92
C ALA A 209 37.80 11.87 4.05
N PRO A 210 37.49 11.19 5.17
CA PRO A 210 38.04 9.86 5.42
C PRO A 210 37.46 8.81 4.43
N SER A 211 38.24 8.49 3.39
CA SER A 211 38.17 7.34 2.46
C SER A 211 37.17 7.39 1.28
N THR A 212 37.70 7.28 0.04
CA THR A 212 37.04 7.47 -1.29
C THR A 212 37.21 6.26 -2.22
N HIS A 213 36.16 5.86 -3.00
CA HIS A 213 36.23 5.30 -4.38
C HIS A 213 34.82 5.07 -5.00
N THR A 214 34.51 5.68 -6.15
CA THR A 214 33.72 5.13 -7.29
C THR A 214 33.90 6.01 -8.55
N SER A 215 33.67 5.47 -9.76
CA SER A 215 33.60 6.22 -11.03
C SER A 215 32.44 5.69 -11.92
N PRO A 216 31.75 6.54 -12.73
CA PRO A 216 30.55 6.17 -13.48
C PRO A 216 30.76 6.03 -15.00
N VAL A 217 29.94 5.20 -15.67
CA VAL A 217 29.62 5.29 -17.12
C VAL A 217 28.16 4.88 -17.33
N VAL A 218 27.42 5.61 -18.16
CA VAL A 218 26.01 5.39 -18.57
C VAL A 218 25.95 5.00 -20.06
N PRO A 219 25.07 4.07 -20.49
CA PRO A 219 24.72 3.86 -21.91
C PRO A 219 23.25 4.19 -22.28
N ALA A 220 23.05 4.48 -23.57
CA ALA A 220 21.91 5.18 -24.21
C ALA A 220 20.62 4.36 -24.53
N THR A 221 19.55 5.09 -24.87
CA THR A 221 18.13 4.69 -25.02
C THR A 221 17.68 4.18 -26.40
N THR A 222 16.61 3.36 -26.42
CA THR A 222 15.97 2.77 -27.61
C THR A 222 14.85 3.67 -28.20
N PRO A 223 14.71 3.81 -29.53
CA PRO A 223 13.63 4.58 -30.17
C PRO A 223 12.25 3.90 -30.12
N GLY A 224 11.20 4.61 -29.70
CA GLY A 224 9.78 4.18 -29.78
C GLY A 224 8.95 4.28 -28.50
N THR A 225 9.53 4.68 -27.36
CA THR A 225 8.87 4.74 -26.03
C THR A 225 8.22 6.09 -25.73
N LYS A 226 7.11 6.11 -24.96
CA LYS A 226 6.39 7.32 -24.51
C LYS A 226 6.25 7.39 -22.96
N PRO A 227 6.17 8.60 -22.36
CA PRO A 227 6.17 8.82 -20.91
C PRO A 227 4.76 8.88 -20.32
N ASP A 228 3.96 7.84 -20.53
CA ASP A 228 2.58 7.72 -20.04
C ASP A 228 2.46 6.50 -19.12
N LEU A 229 2.24 6.71 -17.81
CA LEU A 229 2.19 5.68 -16.76
C LEU A 229 1.01 4.69 -16.89
N ASN A 230 0.03 5.00 -17.74
CA ASN A 230 -1.09 4.12 -18.08
C ASN A 230 -0.93 3.46 -19.46
N ALA A 231 0.11 3.81 -20.23
CA ALA A 231 0.46 3.07 -21.43
C ALA A 231 1.07 1.72 -21.07
N SER A 232 0.85 0.74 -21.94
CA SER A 232 1.30 -0.65 -21.77
C SER A 232 2.82 -0.80 -21.63
N PHE A 233 3.59 0.24 -21.93
CA PHE A 233 5.04 0.29 -21.78
C PHE A 233 5.51 1.71 -21.45
N VAL A 234 5.92 1.92 -20.20
CA VAL A 234 6.54 3.13 -19.69
C VAL A 234 8.05 2.97 -19.80
N SER A 235 8.75 3.98 -20.32
CA SER A 235 10.22 4.00 -20.37
C SER A 235 10.85 3.74 -19.00
N ALA A 236 11.92 2.95 -18.95
CA ALA A 236 12.73 2.73 -17.75
C ALA A 236 13.38 4.02 -17.18
N ASN A 237 13.33 5.14 -17.92
CA ASN A 237 13.81 6.45 -17.47
C ASN A 237 12.70 7.41 -17.03
N ALA A 238 11.45 6.95 -16.86
CA ALA A 238 10.35 7.80 -16.35
C ALA A 238 10.60 8.34 -14.92
N GLU A 239 11.61 7.82 -14.22
CA GLU A 239 11.99 8.25 -12.87
C GLU A 239 13.11 9.32 -12.84
N GLN A 240 13.77 9.65 -13.96
CA GLN A 240 14.77 10.73 -13.98
C GLN A 240 14.18 12.14 -14.15
N PHE A 241 12.89 12.27 -14.52
CA PHE A 241 12.24 13.57 -14.69
C PHE A 241 11.47 14.09 -13.46
N TYR A 242 11.48 13.38 -12.32
CA TYR A 242 10.88 13.89 -11.08
C TYR A 242 11.74 13.63 -9.83
N GLN A 243 13.06 13.80 -9.96
CA GLN A 243 13.88 14.10 -8.78
C GLN A 243 13.89 15.62 -8.58
N TYR A 244 13.40 16.08 -7.44
CA TYR A 244 13.69 17.45 -6.99
C TYR A 244 15.17 17.54 -6.65
N GLN A 245 15.91 18.34 -7.43
CA GLN A 245 17.21 18.88 -7.04
C GLN A 245 17.01 20.33 -6.59
N PRO A 246 17.50 20.72 -5.40
CA PRO A 246 17.32 22.08 -4.90
C PRO A 246 17.87 23.12 -5.87
N THR A 247 17.08 24.14 -6.20
CA THR A 247 17.44 25.19 -7.17
C THR A 247 17.94 26.50 -6.54
N GLU A 248 17.96 26.61 -5.21
CA GLU A 248 18.54 27.76 -4.49
C GLU A 248 19.25 27.35 -3.19
N ILE A 249 20.43 27.95 -2.96
CA ILE A 249 21.25 27.81 -1.76
C ILE A 249 20.82 28.89 -0.75
N ILE A 250 20.24 28.49 0.39
CA ILE A 250 19.90 29.40 1.50
C ILE A 250 21.00 29.30 2.56
N LEU A 251 21.98 30.21 2.49
CA LEU A 251 23.00 30.36 3.55
C LEU A 251 22.32 30.75 4.87
N SER A 252 22.47 29.89 5.86
CA SER A 252 21.86 29.97 7.18
C SER A 252 22.95 29.93 8.25
N GLU A 253 22.75 30.66 9.35
CA GLU A 253 23.59 30.56 10.55
C GLU A 253 22.89 29.66 11.57
N GLY A 254 23.63 28.67 12.07
CA GLY A 254 23.21 27.73 13.10
C GLY A 254 24.00 27.92 14.38
N ARG A 255 23.47 27.37 15.47
CA ARG A 255 24.10 27.40 16.80
C ARG A 255 24.18 25.98 17.37
N LEU A 256 25.38 25.54 17.74
CA LEU A 256 25.60 24.30 18.46
C LEU A 256 25.42 24.55 19.97
N VAL A 257 24.53 23.80 20.62
CA VAL A 257 24.23 23.93 22.06
C VAL A 257 24.34 22.59 22.78
N ASP A 258 24.56 22.64 24.09
CA ASP A 258 24.54 21.45 24.94
C ASP A 258 23.11 21.08 25.42
N SER A 259 22.99 20.03 26.23
CA SER A 259 21.72 19.61 26.83
C SER A 259 21.06 20.63 27.77
N GLN A 260 21.76 21.69 28.18
CA GLN A 260 21.26 22.78 29.02
C GLN A 260 20.89 24.03 28.20
N GLY A 261 21.14 24.03 26.89
CA GLY A 261 20.92 25.16 25.99
C GLY A 261 22.08 26.16 25.95
N ASP A 262 23.21 25.85 26.58
CA ASP A 262 24.43 26.67 26.55
C ASP A 262 25.17 26.49 25.22
N GLY A 263 25.68 27.58 24.64
CA GLY A 263 26.37 27.55 23.34
C GLY A 263 27.75 26.89 23.40
N VAL A 264 28.05 25.98 22.46
CA VAL A 264 29.29 25.16 22.47
C VAL A 264 30.34 25.74 21.52
N VAL A 265 31.35 26.38 22.09
CA VAL A 265 32.45 27.07 21.41
C VAL A 265 33.65 26.13 21.24
N GLY A 266 34.30 26.15 20.06
CA GLY A 266 35.53 25.38 19.82
C GLY A 266 35.33 23.97 19.26
N VAL A 267 34.25 23.73 18.52
CA VAL A 267 33.98 22.47 17.78
C VAL A 267 34.13 22.71 16.28
N ASN A 268 34.82 21.82 15.57
CA ASN A 268 34.98 21.89 14.11
C ASN A 268 33.67 21.51 13.40
N TYR A 269 33.33 22.19 12.31
CA TYR A 269 32.20 21.81 11.46
C TYR A 269 32.59 21.72 9.98
N TYR A 270 31.94 20.80 9.25
CA TYR A 270 32.19 20.51 7.84
C TYR A 270 30.86 20.35 7.10
N THR A 271 30.70 21.03 5.97
CA THR A 271 29.51 20.96 5.11
C THR A 271 29.88 20.99 3.63
N ASN A 272 28.91 20.75 2.75
CA ASN A 272 29.10 20.85 1.29
C ASN A 272 29.32 22.31 0.84
N SER A 273 28.83 23.28 1.60
CA SER A 273 28.95 24.71 1.29
C SER A 273 30.03 25.46 2.10
N GLY A 274 30.67 24.84 3.11
CA GLY A 274 31.75 25.45 3.87
C GLY A 274 32.33 24.60 5.00
N ARG A 275 33.42 25.07 5.63
CA ARG A 275 34.04 24.43 6.82
C ARG A 275 34.57 25.48 7.79
N GLY A 276 34.56 25.21 9.10
CA GLY A 276 35.02 26.16 10.12
C GLY A 276 35.05 25.61 11.55
N VAL A 277 35.06 26.52 12.53
CA VAL A 277 34.97 26.22 13.97
C VAL A 277 33.84 27.06 14.58
N THR A 278 33.07 26.49 15.51
CA THR A 278 31.98 27.19 16.20
C THR A 278 32.47 28.42 16.98
N GLY A 279 31.81 29.57 16.76
CA GLY A 279 32.16 30.89 17.31
C GLY A 279 31.69 31.16 18.75
N GLU A 280 31.71 32.42 19.20
CA GLU A 280 31.56 32.83 20.63
C GLU A 280 30.26 32.36 21.32
N ASN A 281 29.20 32.01 20.59
CA ASN A 281 27.95 31.42 21.12
C ASN A 281 27.66 30.01 20.60
N GLY A 282 28.63 29.33 19.99
CA GLY A 282 28.43 28.07 19.27
C GLY A 282 27.96 28.25 17.82
N GLU A 283 28.08 29.46 17.27
CA GLU A 283 27.59 29.83 15.94
C GLU A 283 28.44 29.24 14.80
N PHE A 284 27.81 28.80 13.72
CA PHE A 284 28.45 28.28 12.50
C PHE A 284 27.54 28.49 11.28
N SER A 285 28.10 28.51 10.06
CA SER A 285 27.33 28.76 8.83
C SER A 285 27.17 27.49 8.00
N PHE A 286 25.99 27.29 7.41
CA PHE A 286 25.66 26.15 6.55
C PHE A 286 24.55 26.53 5.56
N SER A 287 24.40 25.77 4.48
CA SER A 287 23.29 25.89 3.52
C SER A 287 22.13 24.99 3.93
N TRP A 288 20.92 25.55 3.99
CA TRP A 288 19.74 24.83 4.44
C TRP A 288 19.50 23.54 3.65
N GLY A 289 19.41 22.41 4.35
CA GLY A 289 19.21 21.09 3.79
C GLY A 289 20.50 20.27 3.58
N GLU A 290 21.68 20.85 3.78
CA GLU A 290 22.95 20.12 3.67
C GLU A 290 23.30 19.34 4.95
N THR A 291 24.19 18.35 4.87
CA THR A 291 24.69 17.63 6.05
C THR A 291 25.84 18.41 6.69
N ILE A 292 25.77 18.62 8.00
CA ILE A 292 26.79 19.28 8.81
C ILE A 292 27.42 18.22 9.70
N SER A 293 28.73 18.01 9.56
CA SER A 293 29.49 17.11 10.42
C SER A 293 30.26 17.90 11.47
N PHE A 294 30.21 17.48 12.73
CA PHE A 294 30.90 18.12 13.85
C PHE A 294 31.98 17.21 14.44
N GLY A 295 33.11 17.81 14.83
CA GLY A 295 34.25 17.07 15.38
C GLY A 295 35.17 17.93 16.24
N ILE A 296 36.09 17.28 16.95
CA ILE A 296 37.22 17.92 17.62
C ILE A 296 38.48 17.41 16.92
N ASP A 297 39.00 18.19 15.98
CA ASP A 297 40.10 17.79 15.10
C ASP A 297 39.79 16.46 14.36
N THR A 298 40.49 15.37 14.68
CA THR A 298 40.27 14.03 14.09
C THR A 298 39.22 13.18 14.80
N PHE A 299 38.71 13.63 15.96
CA PHE A 299 37.67 12.95 16.70
C PHE A 299 36.28 13.38 16.20
N GLU A 300 35.48 12.43 15.75
CA GLU A 300 34.16 12.69 15.20
C GLU A 300 33.10 12.67 16.31
N LEU A 301 32.40 13.79 16.50
CA LEU A 301 31.26 13.85 17.42
C LEU A 301 30.03 13.26 16.75
N GLY A 302 29.78 13.66 15.49
CA GLY A 302 28.71 13.12 14.65
C GLY A 302 28.23 14.13 13.61
N SER A 303 27.24 13.75 12.80
CA SER A 303 26.69 14.60 11.74
C SER A 303 25.18 14.71 11.82
N VAL A 304 24.66 15.83 11.33
CA VAL A 304 23.24 16.16 11.38
C VAL A 304 22.88 17.00 10.17
N ARG A 305 21.63 16.88 9.69
CA ARG A 305 21.16 17.71 8.59
C ARG A 305 20.88 19.14 9.08
N GLY A 306 21.43 20.13 8.40
CA GLY A 306 21.18 21.55 8.63
C GLY A 306 19.80 21.96 8.16
N ASN A 307 18.76 21.61 8.93
CA ASN A 307 17.37 22.01 8.68
C ASN A 307 16.76 22.76 9.86
N LYS A 308 17.61 23.28 10.76
CA LYS A 308 17.24 24.05 11.94
C LYS A 308 18.40 24.95 12.37
N SER A 309 18.10 26.06 13.03
CA SER A 309 19.07 27.08 13.46
C SER A 309 19.75 26.77 14.80
N THR A 310 19.30 25.76 15.53
CA THR A 310 19.94 25.31 16.78
C THR A 310 20.03 23.79 16.78
N ILE A 311 21.22 23.29 17.05
CA ILE A 311 21.58 21.88 17.02
C ILE A 311 22.10 21.52 18.39
N ALA A 312 21.49 20.53 19.04
CA ALA A 312 21.94 20.07 20.34
C ALA A 312 22.98 18.95 20.18
N LEU A 313 23.98 18.89 21.08
CA LEU A 313 25.00 17.84 21.09
C LEU A 313 24.41 16.42 21.12
N THR A 314 23.26 16.24 21.78
CA THR A 314 22.56 14.96 21.87
C THR A 314 21.97 14.49 20.55
N GLU A 315 21.84 15.36 19.55
CA GLU A 315 21.27 15.05 18.23
C GLU A 315 22.33 14.58 17.23
N LEU A 316 23.61 14.58 17.64
CA LEU A 316 24.74 14.15 16.81
C LEU A 316 24.94 12.62 16.83
N GLY A 317 24.11 11.86 17.57
CA GLY A 317 24.14 10.40 17.66
C GLY A 317 22.81 9.81 18.19
N ASP A 318 22.69 8.47 18.22
CA ASP A 318 21.55 7.76 18.82
C ASP A 318 21.39 8.06 20.34
N GLU A 319 20.30 7.63 21.00
CA GLU A 319 19.98 8.08 22.38
C GLU A 319 21.14 7.93 23.38
N VAL A 320 21.93 6.85 23.29
CA VAL A 320 23.09 6.62 24.18
C VAL A 320 24.31 7.41 23.71
N ARG A 321 24.61 7.41 22.41
CA ARG A 321 25.77 8.10 21.83
C ARG A 321 25.63 9.61 21.94
N GLY A 322 24.47 10.18 21.65
CA GLY A 322 24.14 11.59 21.82
C GLY A 322 24.30 12.05 23.26
N ALA A 323 23.78 11.28 24.23
CA ALA A 323 23.96 11.57 25.64
C ALA A 323 25.44 11.51 26.07
N ASN A 324 26.21 10.57 25.52
CA ASN A 324 27.64 10.45 25.79
C ASN A 324 28.47 11.57 25.13
N ILE A 325 28.09 12.07 23.95
CA ILE A 325 28.69 13.25 23.32
C ILE A 325 28.51 14.46 24.21
N ASP A 326 27.28 14.68 24.70
CA ASP A 326 26.99 15.77 25.63
C ASP A 326 27.81 15.64 26.93
N GLN A 327 27.92 14.43 27.50
CA GLN A 327 28.77 14.16 28.67
C GLN A 327 30.27 14.37 28.39
N LEU A 328 30.77 14.00 27.21
CA LEU A 328 32.16 14.17 26.81
C LEU A 328 32.51 15.66 26.68
N ILE A 329 31.65 16.43 26.03
CA ILE A 329 31.84 17.88 25.90
C ILE A 329 31.74 18.54 27.27
N HIS A 330 30.80 18.16 28.12
CA HIS A 330 30.74 18.64 29.51
C HIS A 330 32.00 18.31 30.30
N ARG A 331 32.60 17.13 30.08
CA ARG A 331 33.82 16.69 30.77
C ARG A 331 35.05 17.53 30.40
N TYR A 332 35.22 17.86 29.12
CA TYR A 332 36.41 18.52 28.60
C TYR A 332 36.27 20.03 28.35
N SER A 333 35.05 20.58 28.46
CA SER A 333 34.81 22.02 28.34
C SER A 333 34.90 22.77 29.68
N LYS A 334 35.13 24.09 29.61
CA LYS A 334 35.02 25.02 30.74
C LYS A 334 33.78 25.90 30.57
N ALA A 335 33.19 26.33 31.69
CA ALA A 335 32.14 27.35 31.66
C ALA A 335 32.73 28.68 31.15
N GLY A 336 32.18 29.20 30.05
CA GLY A 336 32.51 30.49 29.45
C GLY A 336 31.71 31.64 30.07
N GLN A 337 31.77 32.81 29.43
CA GLN A 337 30.88 33.94 29.74
C GLN A 337 29.54 33.81 28.98
N ASN A 338 28.44 34.33 29.53
CA ASN A 338 27.11 34.35 28.90
C ASN A 338 26.53 32.98 28.47
N HIS A 339 26.40 32.00 29.37
CA HIS A 339 25.72 30.72 29.06
C HIS A 339 26.37 29.97 27.87
N THR A 340 27.71 29.85 27.91
CA THR A 340 28.49 29.14 26.89
C THR A 340 29.43 28.12 27.53
N ARG A 341 29.73 27.05 26.80
CA ARG A 341 30.76 26.06 27.12
C ARG A 341 31.86 26.13 26.09
N VAL A 342 33.09 26.29 26.56
CA VAL A 342 34.27 26.44 25.70
C VAL A 342 35.10 25.17 25.76
N VAL A 343 35.30 24.51 24.63
CA VAL A 343 36.26 23.42 24.47
C VAL A 343 37.66 24.03 24.27
N PRO A 344 38.61 23.87 25.22
CA PRO A 344 39.94 24.47 25.10
C PRO A 344 40.74 23.89 23.94
N ASP A 345 41.60 24.71 23.32
CA ASP A 345 42.49 24.27 22.23
C ASP A 345 43.46 23.15 22.65
N GLU A 346 43.74 23.02 23.95
CA GLU A 346 44.51 21.92 24.51
C GLU A 346 43.85 20.55 24.26
N VAL A 347 42.51 20.47 24.25
CA VAL A 347 41.77 19.24 23.95
C VAL A 347 42.00 18.83 22.50
N ARG A 348 41.92 19.79 21.58
CA ARG A 348 42.22 19.58 20.15
C ARG A 348 43.66 19.14 19.91
N LYS A 349 44.63 19.78 20.58
CA LYS A 349 46.05 19.41 20.46
C LYS A 349 46.31 17.97 20.91
N VAL A 350 45.66 17.52 21.99
CA VAL A 350 45.80 16.13 22.45
C VAL A 350 45.11 15.16 21.49
N PHE A 351 43.91 15.47 20.99
CA PHE A 351 43.22 14.59 20.02
C PHE A 351 43.99 14.49 18.69
N ALA A 352 44.64 15.57 18.25
CA ALA A 352 45.51 15.60 17.07
C ALA A 352 46.75 14.70 17.18
N GLU A 353 47.18 14.31 18.39
CA GLU A 353 48.28 13.35 18.59
C GLU A 353 47.87 11.91 18.23
N TYR A 354 46.56 11.65 18.00
CA TYR A 354 45.99 10.32 17.72
C TYR A 354 45.12 10.24 16.43
N PRO A 355 45.60 10.69 15.26
CA PRO A 355 44.77 11.04 14.09
C PRO A 355 44.06 9.87 13.38
N ASN A 356 44.33 8.62 13.77
CA ASN A 356 43.76 7.41 13.14
C ASN A 356 43.12 6.42 14.14
N VAL A 357 43.20 6.68 15.45
CA VAL A 357 42.77 5.71 16.48
C VAL A 357 41.92 6.34 17.58
N ILE A 358 41.81 7.68 17.64
CA ILE A 358 41.09 8.36 18.73
C ILE A 358 39.62 7.95 18.84
N ASN A 359 38.94 7.74 17.69
CA ASN A 359 37.56 7.25 17.63
C ASN A 359 37.39 5.78 18.04
N GLU A 360 38.49 5.00 18.07
CA GLU A 360 38.52 3.61 18.58
C GLU A 360 38.88 3.56 20.07
N ILE A 361 39.62 4.56 20.57
CA ILE A 361 40.07 4.63 21.96
C ILE A 361 38.97 5.18 22.89
N ILE A 362 38.25 6.22 22.47
CA ILE A 362 37.11 6.78 23.23
C ILE A 362 35.82 6.32 22.55
N ASN A 363 35.14 5.35 23.17
CA ASN A 363 33.91 4.78 22.62
C ASN A 363 32.69 5.52 23.19
N LEU A 364 32.01 6.28 22.33
CA LEU A 364 30.79 7.03 22.67
C LEU A 364 29.54 6.16 22.73
N SER A 365 29.59 4.89 22.33
CA SER A 365 28.43 3.98 22.32
C SER A 365 28.33 3.11 23.58
N LEU A 366 29.18 3.32 24.58
CA LEU A 366 29.15 2.58 25.85
C LEU A 366 27.95 2.95 26.74
N SER A 367 27.50 2.04 27.60
CA SER A 367 26.36 2.30 28.49
C SER A 367 26.65 3.49 29.42
N ASN A 368 25.72 4.42 29.51
CA ASN A 368 25.85 5.65 30.31
C ASN A 368 25.22 5.53 31.70
N GLY A 369 24.87 4.30 32.09
CA GLY A 369 24.29 3.92 33.36
C GLY A 369 22.76 4.05 33.48
N ALA A 370 22.06 4.57 32.46
CA ALA A 370 20.61 4.80 32.51
C ALA A 370 19.80 3.62 33.11
N THR A 371 18.76 3.96 33.85
CA THR A 371 17.89 3.00 34.54
C THR A 371 16.81 2.46 33.60
N LEU A 372 16.73 1.15 33.44
CA LEU A 372 15.66 0.50 32.69
C LEU A 372 14.45 0.30 33.61
N GLY A 373 13.30 0.85 33.21
CA GLY A 373 12.03 0.66 33.89
C GLY A 373 11.21 -0.44 33.21
N GLU A 374 11.23 -1.66 33.77
CA GLU A 374 10.28 -2.73 33.46
C GLU A 374 9.26 -2.85 34.62
N GLY A 375 8.20 -2.05 34.60
CA GLY A 375 7.19 -2.07 35.67
C GLY A 375 7.71 -1.58 37.04
N GLU A 376 7.25 -2.19 38.16
CA GLU A 376 7.57 -1.76 39.55
C GLU A 376 9.05 -1.96 39.96
N GLN A 377 9.91 -2.58 39.13
CA GLN A 377 11.34 -2.73 39.42
C GLN A 377 12.23 -1.92 38.47
N VAL A 378 13.08 -1.10 39.09
CA VAL A 378 14.11 -0.28 38.42
C VAL A 378 15.42 -1.06 38.39
N VAL A 379 15.94 -1.34 37.20
CA VAL A 379 17.28 -1.94 37.02
C VAL A 379 18.28 -0.86 36.64
N ASN A 380 19.29 -0.64 37.47
CA ASN A 380 20.37 0.32 37.19
C ASN A 380 21.47 -0.38 36.39
N LEU A 381 21.76 0.11 35.18
CA LEU A 381 22.89 -0.38 34.39
C LEU A 381 24.21 0.25 34.88
N PRO A 382 25.35 -0.45 34.73
CA PRO A 382 26.66 0.14 34.98
C PRO A 382 26.98 1.23 33.92
N ASN A 383 27.64 2.30 34.35
CA ASN A 383 28.07 3.41 33.48
C ASN A 383 29.46 3.12 32.91
N GLU A 384 29.50 2.23 31.91
CA GLU A 384 30.73 1.81 31.23
C GLU A 384 31.39 2.96 30.47
N PHE A 385 30.60 3.94 30.00
CA PHE A 385 31.11 5.13 29.33
C PHE A 385 32.05 5.95 30.22
N ILE A 386 31.74 6.12 31.50
CA ILE A 386 32.63 6.82 32.45
C ILE A 386 33.76 5.91 32.93
N GLU A 387 33.53 4.61 33.08
CA GLU A 387 34.57 3.66 33.48
C GLU A 387 35.74 3.59 32.49
N GLN A 388 35.51 3.83 31.20
CA GLN A 388 36.57 3.84 30.20
C GLN A 388 37.69 4.85 30.51
N PHE A 389 37.37 5.99 31.14
CA PHE A 389 38.36 7.02 31.49
C PHE A 389 39.18 6.68 32.74
N LYS A 390 38.90 5.56 33.42
CA LYS A 390 39.63 5.13 34.63
C LYS A 390 40.76 4.14 34.33
N THR A 391 40.77 3.51 33.15
CA THR A 391 41.73 2.48 32.73
C THR A 391 42.14 2.61 31.26
N GLY A 392 43.22 1.92 30.85
CA GLY A 392 43.64 1.86 29.44
C GLY A 392 44.07 3.19 28.80
N GLN A 393 44.07 3.23 27.47
CA GLN A 393 44.50 4.39 26.68
C GLN A 393 43.56 5.61 26.84
N ALA A 394 42.25 5.37 27.04
CA ALA A 394 41.29 6.44 27.31
C ALA A 394 41.63 7.20 28.61
N LYS A 395 42.13 6.52 29.65
CA LYS A 395 42.65 7.18 30.88
C LYS A 395 43.89 8.02 30.63
N GLU A 396 44.82 7.55 29.79
CA GLU A 396 46.05 8.29 29.48
C GLU A 396 45.73 9.60 28.77
N ILE A 397 44.79 9.55 27.82
CA ILE A 397 44.27 10.72 27.10
C ILE A 397 43.51 11.66 28.06
N ASP A 398 42.62 11.12 28.88
CA ASP A 398 41.88 11.89 29.90
C ASP A 398 42.85 12.59 30.88
N THR A 399 43.87 11.87 31.38
CA THR A 399 44.89 12.45 32.28
C THR A 399 45.69 13.56 31.59
N ALA A 400 46.07 13.36 30.33
CA ALA A 400 46.81 14.35 29.56
C ALA A 400 45.99 15.63 29.30
N ILE A 401 44.68 15.48 29.06
CA ILE A 401 43.74 16.61 28.91
C ILE A 401 43.54 17.29 30.25
N CYS A 402 43.12 16.56 31.29
CA CYS A 402 42.78 17.12 32.61
C CYS A 402 43.99 17.80 33.30
N ALA A 403 45.22 17.33 33.06
CA ALA A 403 46.43 17.97 33.58
C ALA A 403 46.75 19.31 32.90
N LYS A 404 46.31 19.50 31.65
CA LYS A 404 46.51 20.73 30.85
C LYS A 404 45.33 21.70 30.94
N THR A 405 44.17 21.26 31.45
CA THR A 405 42.93 22.06 31.54
C THR A 405 42.51 22.45 32.96
N ASP A 406 43.41 22.43 33.97
CA ASP A 406 43.10 22.72 35.39
C ASP A 406 42.04 21.78 36.03
N GLY A 407 41.94 20.54 35.57
CA GLY A 407 40.99 19.52 36.03
C GLY A 407 39.75 19.38 35.14
N CYS A 408 39.25 18.15 34.97
CA CYS A 408 38.03 17.85 34.22
C CYS A 408 36.78 17.84 35.13
N ASN A 409 35.61 18.18 34.57
CA ASN A 409 34.36 18.23 35.32
C ASN A 409 33.85 16.82 35.70
N GLU A 410 33.20 16.68 36.86
CA GLU A 410 32.53 15.44 37.26
C GLU A 410 31.21 15.23 36.47
N ALA A 411 30.93 13.97 36.10
CA ALA A 411 29.78 13.61 35.28
C ALA A 411 28.44 13.78 36.02
N ARG A 412 27.44 14.39 35.38
CA ARG A 412 26.05 14.47 35.86
C ARG A 412 25.15 13.50 35.09
N TRP A 413 24.20 12.90 35.81
CA TRP A 413 23.32 11.84 35.34
C TRP A 413 21.97 12.36 34.83
N PHE A 414 21.48 11.84 33.70
CA PHE A 414 20.09 11.96 33.26
C PHE A 414 19.54 10.57 32.86
N SER A 415 18.32 10.27 33.31
CA SER A 415 17.60 9.03 33.02
C SER A 415 16.83 9.15 31.70
N LEU A 416 17.03 8.21 30.77
CA LEU A 416 16.17 8.04 29.60
C LEU A 416 14.93 7.22 29.99
N THR A 417 13.75 7.78 29.79
CA THR A 417 12.47 7.08 29.93
C THR A 417 12.14 6.32 28.65
N THR A 418 11.71 5.06 28.79
CA THR A 418 10.98 4.28 27.77
C THR A 418 9.96 5.14 27.03
N ARG A 419 10.02 5.20 25.69
CA ARG A 419 8.95 5.80 24.88
C ARG A 419 7.70 4.94 25.01
N ASN A 420 6.83 5.38 25.92
CA ASN A 420 5.49 4.87 26.06
C ASN A 420 4.72 5.33 24.81
N VAL A 421 4.30 4.38 23.95
CA VAL A 421 3.25 4.67 22.94
C VAL A 421 1.92 5.01 23.65
N ASN A 422 1.84 4.73 24.96
CA ASN A 422 0.77 5.23 25.81
C ASN A 422 1.01 6.72 26.09
N ASP A 423 0.17 7.56 25.48
CA ASP A 423 0.15 9.03 25.47
C ASP A 423 0.79 9.71 24.23
N GLY A 424 0.85 9.01 23.09
CA GLY A 424 1.16 9.61 21.78
C GLY A 424 0.06 10.56 21.24
N GLN A 425 0.42 11.47 20.35
CA GLN A 425 -0.49 12.45 19.74
C GLN A 425 -1.64 11.75 19.01
N ILE A 426 -1.38 10.64 18.32
CA ILE A 426 -2.40 9.87 17.59
C ILE A 426 -3.45 9.31 18.55
N GLN A 427 -3.03 8.72 19.67
CA GLN A 427 -3.95 8.20 20.67
C GLN A 427 -4.81 9.32 21.27
N GLY A 428 -4.22 10.50 21.49
CA GLY A 428 -4.96 11.70 21.89
C GLY A 428 -6.07 12.07 20.90
N VAL A 429 -5.79 12.02 19.59
CA VAL A 429 -6.79 12.28 18.54
C VAL A 429 -7.91 11.23 18.58
N ILE A 430 -7.58 9.94 18.67
CA ILE A 430 -8.58 8.87 18.74
C ILE A 430 -9.45 9.01 19.99
N ASN A 431 -8.84 9.28 21.15
CA ASN A 431 -9.56 9.47 22.40
C ASN A 431 -10.55 10.65 22.32
N LYS A 432 -10.21 11.73 21.61
CA LYS A 432 -11.13 12.84 21.34
C LYS A 432 -12.28 12.41 20.43
N LEU A 433 -11.98 11.75 19.31
CA LEU A 433 -13.00 11.32 18.35
C LEU A 433 -13.97 10.28 18.94
N TRP A 434 -13.45 9.37 19.77
CA TRP A 434 -14.24 8.34 20.47
C TRP A 434 -14.86 8.85 21.78
N GLY A 435 -14.59 10.09 22.18
CA GLY A 435 -15.16 10.65 23.42
C GLY A 435 -14.67 9.99 24.71
N VAL A 436 -13.50 9.35 24.66
CA VAL A 436 -12.76 8.91 25.85
C VAL A 436 -12.23 10.12 26.61
N ASP A 437 -11.84 11.18 25.88
CA ASP A 437 -11.57 12.50 26.45
C ASP A 437 -12.91 13.11 26.92
N THR A 438 -12.99 13.46 28.20
CA THR A 438 -14.19 14.01 28.83
C THR A 438 -14.63 15.36 28.27
N ASN A 439 -13.77 16.05 27.53
CA ASN A 439 -14.12 17.29 26.83
C ASN A 439 -14.86 17.05 25.51
N TYR A 440 -14.88 15.81 25.01
CA TYR A 440 -15.61 15.38 23.81
C TYR A 440 -16.80 14.50 24.21
N LYS A 441 -17.72 14.24 23.26
CA LYS A 441 -18.93 13.47 23.54
C LYS A 441 -18.64 11.98 23.49
N SER A 442 -19.03 11.25 24.54
CA SER A 442 -18.78 9.81 24.66
C SER A 442 -19.33 9.01 23.47
N VAL A 443 -18.51 8.11 22.93
CA VAL A 443 -18.89 7.11 21.91
C VAL A 443 -18.42 5.75 22.37
N SER A 444 -19.36 4.86 22.66
CA SER A 444 -19.08 3.50 23.14
C SER A 444 -19.11 2.46 22.03
N LYS A 445 -19.95 2.66 21.01
CA LYS A 445 -20.14 1.73 19.90
C LYS A 445 -20.07 2.46 18.55
N PHE A 446 -19.25 1.98 17.63
CA PHE A 446 -19.28 2.44 16.24
C PHE A 446 -20.16 1.51 15.38
N HIS A 447 -21.09 2.08 14.63
CA HIS A 447 -22.02 1.31 13.79
C HIS A 447 -21.51 1.24 12.35
N VAL A 448 -21.09 0.05 11.92
CA VAL A 448 -20.67 -0.23 10.54
C VAL A 448 -21.88 -0.64 9.71
N PHE A 449 -22.20 0.14 8.68
CA PHE A 449 -23.27 -0.17 7.74
C PHE A 449 -23.00 -1.45 6.94
N HIS A 450 -24.06 -2.20 6.66
CA HIS A 450 -24.02 -3.36 5.78
C HIS A 450 -24.34 -2.99 4.32
N ASP A 451 -23.88 -3.80 3.36
CA ASP A 451 -24.18 -3.61 1.93
C ASP A 451 -25.68 -3.69 1.62
N SER A 452 -26.15 -2.89 0.66
CA SER A 452 -27.55 -2.90 0.21
C SER A 452 -27.78 -4.01 -0.81
N THR A 453 -27.79 -5.26 -0.33
CA THR A 453 -28.14 -6.45 -1.11
C THR A 453 -29.44 -7.07 -0.59
N ASN A 454 -29.97 -8.09 -1.28
CA ASN A 454 -31.22 -8.73 -0.90
C ASN A 454 -31.16 -10.26 -1.05
N PHE A 455 -30.38 -10.91 -0.19
CA PHE A 455 -30.26 -12.37 -0.20
C PHE A 455 -31.27 -12.96 0.79
N TYR A 456 -32.29 -13.66 0.29
CA TYR A 456 -33.37 -14.23 1.12
C TYR A 456 -34.06 -13.20 2.05
N GLY A 457 -34.18 -11.94 1.61
CA GLY A 457 -34.71 -10.84 2.41
C GLY A 457 -33.72 -10.22 3.39
N SER A 458 -32.47 -10.68 3.42
CA SER A 458 -31.42 -10.19 4.32
C SER A 458 -30.54 -9.15 3.64
N THR A 459 -30.08 -8.18 4.44
CA THR A 459 -29.03 -7.24 4.02
C THR A 459 -27.71 -7.98 3.77
N GLY A 460 -26.77 -7.32 3.10
CA GLY A 460 -25.46 -7.86 2.80
C GLY A 460 -24.53 -7.86 4.02
N ASN A 461 -23.24 -7.97 3.76
CA ASN A 461 -22.21 -8.01 4.80
C ASN A 461 -21.85 -6.59 5.30
N ALA A 462 -21.28 -6.50 6.51
CA ALA A 462 -20.69 -5.28 7.05
C ALA A 462 -19.63 -4.73 6.09
N ARG A 463 -19.70 -3.42 5.82
CA ARG A 463 -18.86 -2.75 4.82
C ARG A 463 -18.02 -1.66 5.45
N GLY A 464 -16.75 -1.98 5.68
CA GLY A 464 -15.67 -1.01 5.87
C GLY A 464 -14.72 -1.09 4.68
N GLN A 465 -14.70 -0.05 3.86
CA GLN A 465 -13.77 0.06 2.73
C GLN A 465 -12.36 0.30 3.26
N ALA A 466 -11.40 -0.52 2.85
CA ALA A 466 -10.03 -0.39 3.34
C ALA A 466 -9.39 0.94 2.90
N VAL A 467 -8.78 1.62 3.85
CA VAL A 467 -7.95 2.81 3.65
C VAL A 467 -6.59 2.52 4.26
N VAL A 468 -5.57 2.35 3.42
CA VAL A 468 -4.21 2.02 3.84
C VAL A 468 -3.45 3.32 4.07
N ASN A 469 -2.82 3.43 5.23
CA ASN A 469 -1.88 4.52 5.50
C ASN A 469 -0.56 4.15 4.84
N ILE A 470 -0.15 4.93 3.84
CA ILE A 470 1.04 4.65 3.02
C ILE A 470 2.25 5.50 3.42
N SER A 471 2.03 6.51 4.26
CA SER A 471 3.09 7.28 4.90
C SER A 471 2.74 7.66 6.34
N ASN A 472 3.74 8.15 7.06
CA ASN A 472 3.60 8.76 8.39
C ASN A 472 2.85 10.11 8.38
N ALA A 473 2.40 10.60 7.22
CA ALA A 473 1.43 11.70 7.17
C ALA A 473 0.00 11.24 7.53
N ALA A 474 -0.24 9.93 7.62
CA ALA A 474 -1.54 9.36 7.90
C ALA A 474 -1.53 8.33 9.04
N PHE A 475 -2.66 8.20 9.71
CA PHE A 475 -2.84 7.25 10.80
C PHE A 475 -4.29 6.73 10.88
N PRO A 476 -4.49 5.54 11.48
CA PRO A 476 -5.82 4.95 11.56
C PRO A 476 -6.65 5.65 12.64
N ILE A 477 -7.92 5.90 12.34
CA ILE A 477 -8.93 6.30 13.33
C ILE A 477 -9.74 5.08 13.78
N LEU A 478 -9.97 4.12 12.89
CA LEU A 478 -10.72 2.91 13.21
C LEU A 478 -10.27 1.72 12.36
N MET A 479 -9.94 0.62 13.04
CA MET A 479 -9.63 -0.69 12.49
C MET A 479 -10.51 -1.73 13.17
N ALA A 480 -11.03 -2.69 12.42
CA ALA A 480 -11.80 -3.79 12.99
C ALA A 480 -10.86 -4.90 13.48
N ARG A 481 -11.23 -5.55 14.58
CA ARG A 481 -10.52 -6.71 15.09
C ARG A 481 -10.64 -7.91 14.15
N ASN A 482 -9.58 -8.70 14.08
CA ASN A 482 -9.44 -9.86 13.19
C ASN A 482 -9.26 -11.20 13.94
N ASP A 483 -9.26 -11.18 15.27
CA ASP A 483 -9.19 -12.40 16.08
C ASP A 483 -10.55 -13.14 16.11
N LYS A 484 -10.56 -14.42 16.50
CA LYS A 484 -11.78 -15.26 16.56
C LYS A 484 -12.84 -14.79 17.56
N ASN A 485 -12.54 -13.82 18.42
CA ASN A 485 -13.44 -13.27 19.42
C ASN A 485 -13.77 -11.79 19.13
N TYR A 486 -13.63 -11.33 17.88
CA TYR A 486 -13.70 -9.90 17.51
C TYR A 486 -14.99 -9.18 17.92
N TRP A 487 -16.12 -9.90 18.03
CA TRP A 487 -17.44 -9.34 18.38
C TRP A 487 -17.66 -9.17 19.90
N LEU A 488 -16.71 -9.64 20.71
CA LEU A 488 -16.75 -9.53 22.17
C LEU A 488 -15.91 -8.35 22.63
N ALA A 489 -16.40 -7.57 23.58
CA ALA A 489 -15.68 -6.42 24.11
C ALA A 489 -14.43 -6.86 24.92
N PHE A 490 -13.46 -5.95 25.06
CA PHE A 490 -12.35 -6.21 25.99
C PHE A 490 -12.88 -6.32 27.43
N GLY A 491 -12.39 -7.32 28.16
CA GLY A 491 -12.88 -7.69 29.49
C GLY A 491 -13.97 -8.77 29.50
N GLU A 492 -14.67 -9.01 28.37
CA GLU A 492 -15.62 -10.12 28.26
C GLU A 492 -14.89 -11.46 28.16
N LYS A 493 -15.54 -12.54 28.59
CA LYS A 493 -15.02 -13.91 28.50
C LYS A 493 -14.99 -14.40 27.05
N ARG A 494 -13.87 -14.96 26.61
CA ARG A 494 -13.68 -15.44 25.23
C ARG A 494 -14.61 -16.61 24.90
N ALA A 495 -15.16 -16.60 23.70
CA ALA A 495 -15.92 -17.73 23.14
C ALA A 495 -15.00 -18.85 22.59
N TRP A 496 -13.81 -18.48 22.12
CA TRP A 496 -12.79 -19.36 21.56
C TRP A 496 -11.46 -19.21 22.28
N ASP A 497 -10.79 -20.32 22.55
CA ASP A 497 -9.41 -20.36 23.05
C ASP A 497 -8.39 -20.02 21.94
N LYS A 498 -7.11 -20.02 22.29
CA LYS A 498 -5.99 -19.78 21.37
C LYS A 498 -5.84 -20.82 20.26
N ASN A 499 -6.42 -22.01 20.42
CA ASN A 499 -6.40 -23.08 19.42
C ASN A 499 -7.69 -23.08 18.59
N GLU A 500 -8.49 -22.03 18.66
CA GLU A 500 -9.81 -21.93 18.02
C GLU A 500 -10.79 -23.05 18.48
N LEU A 501 -10.70 -23.47 19.74
CA LEU A 501 -11.59 -24.43 20.37
C LEU A 501 -12.47 -23.74 21.42
N ALA A 502 -13.70 -24.24 21.57
CA ALA A 502 -14.58 -23.80 22.64
C ALA A 502 -14.08 -24.33 23.99
N TYR A 503 -14.24 -23.54 25.04
CA TYR A 503 -13.88 -23.94 26.39
C TYR A 503 -14.79 -25.06 26.89
N ILE A 504 -14.19 -26.11 27.46
CA ILE A 504 -14.92 -27.16 28.16
C ILE A 504 -14.98 -26.77 29.65
N THR A 505 -16.08 -26.14 30.05
CA THR A 505 -16.32 -25.64 31.41
C THR A 505 -17.03 -26.66 32.30
N GLU A 506 -17.52 -27.77 31.74
CA GLU A 506 -18.25 -28.79 32.51
C GLU A 506 -17.34 -29.57 33.46
N ALA A 507 -17.88 -29.89 34.65
CA ALA A 507 -17.16 -30.71 35.63
C ALA A 507 -16.82 -32.10 35.05
N PRO A 508 -15.61 -32.66 35.29
CA PRO A 508 -14.62 -32.25 36.30
C PRO A 508 -13.58 -31.22 35.85
N SER A 509 -13.74 -30.57 34.69
CA SER A 509 -12.84 -29.51 34.22
C SER A 509 -12.79 -28.35 35.22
N LEU A 510 -11.61 -27.75 35.41
CA LEU A 510 -11.42 -26.50 36.14
C LEU A 510 -10.99 -25.34 35.22
N VAL A 511 -11.18 -25.51 33.90
CA VAL A 511 -10.81 -24.50 32.91
C VAL A 511 -11.73 -23.30 33.04
N GLU A 512 -11.17 -22.14 33.39
CA GLU A 512 -11.87 -20.87 33.35
C GLU A 512 -11.61 -20.16 32.01
N PRO A 513 -12.65 -19.71 31.30
CA PRO A 513 -12.46 -18.95 30.07
C PRO A 513 -11.67 -17.66 30.32
N GLU A 514 -10.66 -17.42 29.50
CA GLU A 514 -9.86 -16.20 29.55
C GLU A 514 -10.68 -14.99 29.09
N ASN A 515 -10.34 -13.80 29.56
CA ASN A 515 -10.95 -12.56 29.06
C ASN A 515 -10.36 -12.19 27.69
N VAL A 516 -11.15 -11.53 26.86
CA VAL A 516 -10.65 -10.84 25.68
C VAL A 516 -9.79 -9.68 26.15
N THR A 517 -8.54 -9.65 25.70
CA THR A 517 -7.54 -8.69 26.15
C THR A 517 -6.82 -8.09 24.96
N ARG A 518 -6.29 -6.88 25.15
CA ARG A 518 -5.44 -6.22 24.14
C ARG A 518 -4.23 -7.06 23.72
N ASP A 519 -3.69 -7.87 24.62
CA ASP A 519 -2.44 -8.61 24.40
C ASP A 519 -2.56 -9.74 23.37
N THR A 520 -3.80 -10.16 23.06
CA THR A 520 -4.09 -11.22 22.07
C THR A 520 -4.89 -10.70 20.88
N ALA A 521 -5.28 -9.41 20.88
CA ALA A 521 -6.10 -8.84 19.84
C ALA A 521 -5.25 -8.55 18.58
N THR A 522 -5.82 -8.88 17.42
CA THR A 522 -5.25 -8.57 16.11
C THR A 522 -6.25 -7.74 15.31
N PHE A 523 -5.76 -6.98 14.35
CA PHE A 523 -6.58 -6.00 13.61
C PHE A 523 -6.38 -6.12 12.10
N ASN A 524 -7.45 -5.86 11.36
CA ASN A 524 -7.41 -5.68 9.91
C ASN A 524 -6.92 -4.27 9.53
N LEU A 525 -6.76 -4.00 8.23
CA LEU A 525 -6.47 -2.66 7.73
C LEU A 525 -7.53 -1.64 8.19
N PRO A 526 -7.17 -0.35 8.25
CA PRO A 526 -8.11 0.70 8.63
C PRO A 526 -9.24 0.81 7.62
N PHE A 527 -10.41 1.26 8.08
CA PHE A 527 -11.50 1.71 7.20
C PHE A 527 -11.97 3.14 7.51
N ILE A 528 -11.37 3.73 8.55
CA ILE A 528 -11.36 5.17 8.79
C ILE A 528 -9.92 5.57 9.05
N SER A 529 -9.41 6.50 8.24
CA SER A 529 -8.07 7.05 8.40
C SER A 529 -8.09 8.56 8.28
N LEU A 530 -7.12 9.19 8.91
CA LEU A 530 -6.85 10.61 8.84
C LEU A 530 -5.46 10.81 8.24
N GLY A 531 -5.38 11.63 7.20
CA GLY A 531 -4.15 12.11 6.60
C GLY A 531 -3.94 13.60 6.81
N GLN A 532 -2.70 14.06 6.81
CA GLN A 532 -2.32 15.46 6.95
C GLN A 532 -1.75 16.02 5.63
N VAL A 533 -2.20 17.22 5.24
CA VAL A 533 -1.69 17.95 4.07
C VAL A 533 -1.41 19.38 4.49
N GLY A 534 -0.14 19.77 4.58
CA GLY A 534 0.28 20.99 5.28
C GLY A 534 -0.27 21.02 6.71
N ASP A 535 -1.02 22.08 7.05
CA ASP A 535 -1.71 22.23 8.35
C ASP A 535 -3.14 21.64 8.34
N GLY A 536 -3.63 21.28 7.16
CA GLY A 536 -4.96 20.73 6.92
C GLY A 536 -5.05 19.22 7.11
N LYS A 537 -6.29 18.71 7.02
CA LYS A 537 -6.61 17.31 7.32
C LYS A 537 -7.53 16.72 6.27
N LEU A 538 -7.26 15.48 5.87
CA LEU A 538 -8.16 14.69 5.03
C LEU A 538 -8.62 13.45 5.82
N MET A 539 -9.91 13.37 6.13
CA MET A 539 -10.51 12.19 6.76
C MET A 539 -11.35 11.41 5.74
N VAL A 540 -11.16 10.09 5.70
CA VAL A 540 -11.95 9.20 4.86
C VAL A 540 -12.73 8.23 5.75
N ILE A 541 -14.04 8.14 5.55
CA ILE A 541 -14.93 7.19 6.23
C ILE A 541 -15.63 6.33 5.16
N GLY A 542 -15.36 5.03 5.17
CA GLY A 542 -15.82 4.12 4.11
C GLY A 542 -17.30 3.72 4.16
N ASN A 543 -18.26 4.62 3.86
CA ASN A 543 -19.64 4.32 3.43
C ASN A 543 -20.43 5.61 3.11
N PRO A 544 -21.18 5.72 2.00
CA PRO A 544 -22.01 6.90 1.72
C PRO A 544 -23.15 7.13 2.72
N HIS A 545 -23.62 6.09 3.41
CA HIS A 545 -24.71 6.21 4.37
C HIS A 545 -24.32 6.98 5.65
N TYR A 546 -23.04 7.21 5.92
CA TYR A 546 -22.64 8.07 7.05
C TYR A 546 -23.13 9.52 6.90
N ASN A 547 -23.34 10.00 5.67
CA ASN A 547 -23.96 11.30 5.41
C ASN A 547 -25.39 11.41 5.97
N SER A 548 -26.10 10.29 6.10
CA SER A 548 -27.48 10.27 6.61
C SER A 548 -27.56 10.64 8.09
N ILE A 549 -26.49 10.39 8.86
CA ILE A 549 -26.40 10.77 10.29
C ILE A 549 -26.39 12.29 10.45
N LEU A 550 -25.70 13.00 9.55
CA LEU A 550 -25.68 14.46 9.55
C LEU A 550 -27.08 15.05 9.33
N ARG A 551 -27.95 14.33 8.63
CA ARG A 551 -29.32 14.75 8.32
C ARG A 551 -30.35 14.27 9.34
N CYS A 552 -30.25 13.04 9.82
CA CYS A 552 -31.09 12.45 10.86
C CYS A 552 -30.24 11.59 11.82
N PRO A 553 -29.71 12.21 12.89
CA PRO A 553 -28.69 11.58 13.73
C PRO A 553 -29.14 10.35 14.51
N ASN A 554 -30.45 10.20 14.76
CA ASN A 554 -31.04 9.05 15.46
C ASN A 554 -32.01 8.25 14.57
N GLY A 555 -31.97 8.44 13.25
CA GLY A 555 -32.85 7.75 12.31
C GLY A 555 -32.12 7.39 11.02
N TYR A 556 -30.88 6.92 11.14
CA TYR A 556 -29.96 6.65 10.03
C TYR A 556 -29.88 5.17 9.66
N SER A 557 -30.10 4.27 10.63
CA SER A 557 -29.69 2.86 10.50
C SER A 557 -30.55 2.06 9.52
N TRP A 558 -31.88 2.26 9.56
CA TRP A 558 -32.81 1.48 8.76
C TRP A 558 -34.16 2.17 8.54
N ASN A 559 -34.62 2.23 7.28
CA ASN A 559 -35.85 2.91 6.87
C ASN A 559 -35.94 4.40 7.28
N GLY A 560 -34.78 5.02 7.52
CA GLY A 560 -34.65 6.45 7.81
C GLY A 560 -35.12 7.35 6.67
N GLY A 561 -35.29 8.63 6.94
CA GLY A 561 -35.72 9.60 5.94
C GLY A 561 -36.20 10.91 6.53
N VAL A 562 -36.63 11.81 5.66
CA VAL A 562 -37.30 13.05 6.04
C VAL A 562 -38.70 13.11 5.45
N ASN A 563 -39.65 13.67 6.20
CA ASN A 563 -40.99 13.94 5.71
C ASN A 563 -41.02 15.22 4.86
N LYS A 564 -42.21 15.59 4.35
CA LYS A 564 -42.41 16.78 3.52
C LYS A 564 -42.07 18.10 4.23
N ASP A 565 -42.13 18.11 5.55
CA ASP A 565 -41.80 19.26 6.40
C ASP A 565 -40.31 19.30 6.76
N GLY A 566 -39.50 18.38 6.20
CA GLY A 566 -38.07 18.29 6.44
C GLY A 566 -37.68 17.70 7.80
N GLN A 567 -38.62 17.08 8.53
CA GLN A 567 -38.40 16.42 9.82
C GLN A 567 -38.04 14.95 9.62
N CYS A 568 -37.18 14.41 10.47
CA CYS A 568 -36.80 13.00 10.44
C CYS A 568 -37.99 12.09 10.72
N THR A 569 -38.11 11.00 9.95
CA THR A 569 -39.23 10.05 10.07
C THR A 569 -39.04 9.06 11.21
N LEU A 570 -37.82 8.86 11.67
CA LEU A 570 -37.43 7.93 12.74
C LEU A 570 -36.46 8.62 13.71
N ASN A 571 -36.41 8.12 14.94
CA ASN A 571 -35.55 8.64 16.02
C ASN A 571 -35.17 7.55 17.05
N SER A 572 -34.99 6.31 16.58
CA SER A 572 -34.76 5.11 17.42
C SER A 572 -33.30 4.73 17.59
N ASP A 573 -32.38 5.27 16.78
CA ASP A 573 -30.96 4.92 16.84
C ASP A 573 -30.27 5.61 18.03
N PRO A 574 -29.24 4.98 18.63
CA PRO A 574 -28.51 5.54 19.77
C PRO A 574 -27.68 6.77 19.38
N ASP A 575 -27.32 7.57 20.38
CA ASP A 575 -26.54 8.80 20.19
C ASP A 575 -25.06 8.55 19.84
N ASP A 576 -24.54 7.32 19.91
CA ASP A 576 -23.12 7.03 19.67
C ASP A 576 -22.63 7.59 18.32
N MET A 577 -23.34 7.33 17.23
CA MET A 577 -22.94 7.80 15.90
C MET A 577 -23.14 9.31 15.72
N LYS A 578 -24.14 9.89 16.37
CA LYS A 578 -24.34 11.34 16.45
C LYS A 578 -23.15 12.00 17.15
N ASN A 579 -22.78 11.50 18.32
CA ASN A 579 -21.67 11.99 19.12
C ASN A 579 -20.34 11.84 18.35
N PHE A 580 -20.14 10.72 17.66
CA PHE A 580 -18.98 10.52 16.80
C PHE A 580 -18.89 11.60 15.71
N MET A 581 -19.99 11.89 15.01
CA MET A 581 -20.03 12.94 13.99
C MET A 581 -19.82 14.33 14.59
N GLU A 582 -20.41 14.63 15.75
CA GLU A 582 -20.15 15.90 16.47
C GLU A 582 -18.65 16.06 16.80
N ASN A 583 -18.00 15.00 17.28
CA ASN A 583 -16.56 15.02 17.59
C ASN A 583 -15.70 15.18 16.32
N VAL A 584 -16.05 14.51 15.23
CA VAL A 584 -15.38 14.63 13.92
C VAL A 584 -15.49 16.05 13.37
N LEU A 585 -16.69 16.63 13.36
CA LEU A 585 -16.92 18.00 12.88
C LEU A 585 -16.15 19.03 13.70
N ARG A 586 -16.14 18.87 15.03
CA ARG A 586 -15.35 19.72 15.94
C ARG A 586 -13.86 19.60 15.65
N TYR A 587 -13.34 18.37 15.57
CA TYR A 587 -11.91 18.13 15.36
C TYR A 587 -11.43 18.63 13.99
N LEU A 588 -12.16 18.32 12.92
CA LEU A 588 -11.79 18.75 11.57
C LEU A 588 -11.96 20.26 11.36
N SER A 589 -12.83 20.93 12.11
CA SER A 589 -12.94 22.40 12.09
C SER A 589 -11.88 23.10 12.96
N ASN A 590 -10.90 22.37 13.51
CA ASN A 590 -9.89 22.89 14.43
C ASN A 590 -10.53 23.64 15.62
N ASP A 591 -11.56 23.06 16.23
CA ASP A 591 -12.33 23.61 17.35
C ASP A 591 -13.06 24.95 17.07
N ARG A 592 -13.13 25.40 15.80
CA ARG A 592 -13.90 26.60 15.41
C ARG A 592 -15.40 26.41 15.60
N TRP A 593 -15.87 25.18 15.52
CA TRP A 593 -17.23 24.81 15.87
C TRP A 593 -17.21 23.84 17.04
N LEU A 594 -17.98 24.18 18.08
CA LEU A 594 -18.20 23.38 19.26
C LEU A 594 -19.68 22.98 19.32
N PRO A 595 -19.98 21.69 19.57
CA PRO A 595 -21.34 21.26 19.88
C PRO A 595 -21.89 22.09 21.05
N ASP A 596 -23.17 22.49 20.96
CA ASP A 596 -23.91 23.17 22.03
C ASP A 596 -23.45 24.60 22.43
N ALA A 597 -22.38 25.15 21.83
CA ALA A 597 -21.75 26.40 22.27
C ALA A 597 -22.22 27.69 21.55
N LYS A 598 -23.28 27.64 20.74
CA LYS A 598 -23.70 28.76 19.83
C LYS A 598 -22.61 29.24 18.85
N SER A 599 -21.51 28.51 18.68
CA SER A 599 -20.51 28.76 17.64
C SER A 599 -21.07 28.43 16.26
N SER A 600 -20.62 29.15 15.24
CA SER A 600 -21.06 28.94 13.86
C SER A 600 -19.89 28.68 12.93
N MET A 601 -20.09 27.83 11.92
CA MET A 601 -19.13 27.62 10.84
C MET A 601 -19.84 27.44 9.49
N THR A 602 -19.09 27.64 8.41
CA THR A 602 -19.55 27.29 7.06
C THR A 602 -18.91 25.98 6.63
N VAL A 603 -19.73 25.04 6.16
CA VAL A 603 -19.27 23.78 5.56
C VAL A 603 -19.53 23.83 4.06
N GLY A 604 -18.47 23.68 3.27
CA GLY A 604 -18.59 23.53 1.82
C GLY A 604 -18.93 22.09 1.44
N THR A 605 -19.76 21.89 0.43
CA THR A 605 -20.09 20.54 -0.04
C THR A 605 -20.39 20.47 -1.53
N ASN A 606 -20.03 19.36 -2.17
CA ASN A 606 -20.48 19.01 -3.53
C ASN A 606 -21.62 17.96 -3.51
N LEU A 607 -22.16 17.63 -2.33
CA LEU A 607 -23.28 16.71 -2.19
C LEU A 607 -24.60 17.46 -2.31
N GLU A 608 -25.46 16.98 -3.21
CA GLU A 608 -26.83 17.49 -3.35
C GLU A 608 -27.83 16.67 -2.52
N THR A 609 -27.58 15.36 -2.42
CA THR A 609 -28.52 14.38 -1.87
C THR A 609 -27.83 13.45 -0.89
N VAL A 610 -28.51 13.14 0.21
CA VAL A 610 -28.17 12.08 1.16
C VAL A 610 -29.13 10.91 1.02
N TYR A 611 -28.62 9.70 1.27
CA TYR A 611 -29.39 8.46 1.12
C TYR A 611 -29.42 7.68 2.43
N PHE A 612 -30.62 7.22 2.80
CA PHE A 612 -30.91 6.42 3.99
C PHE A 612 -31.06 4.96 3.61
N LYS A 613 -30.51 4.08 4.44
CA LYS A 613 -30.60 2.63 4.24
C LYS A 613 -32.06 2.16 4.26
N LYS A 614 -32.41 1.23 3.38
CA LYS A 614 -33.74 0.58 3.29
C LYS A 614 -33.58 -0.91 3.00
N HIS A 615 -34.62 -1.68 3.34
CA HIS A 615 -34.72 -3.08 2.94
C HIS A 615 -34.66 -3.26 1.41
N GLY A 616 -33.85 -4.24 0.99
CA GLY A 616 -33.67 -4.63 -0.40
C GLY A 616 -32.43 -4.03 -1.06
N GLN A 617 -32.19 -4.47 -2.29
CA GLN A 617 -31.11 -3.94 -3.14
C GLN A 617 -31.61 -2.65 -3.81
N VAL A 618 -31.64 -1.56 -3.05
CA VAL A 618 -32.16 -0.25 -3.45
C VAL A 618 -31.26 0.89 -2.97
N LEU A 619 -31.38 2.06 -3.58
CA LEU A 619 -30.73 3.30 -3.09
C LEU A 619 -31.25 3.73 -1.71
N GLY A 620 -32.49 3.36 -1.41
CA GLY A 620 -33.18 3.74 -0.19
C GLY A 620 -33.87 5.10 -0.28
N ASN A 621 -34.25 5.67 0.86
CA ASN A 621 -34.91 6.98 0.90
C ASN A 621 -33.87 8.07 0.68
N SER A 622 -34.24 9.18 0.03
CA SER A 622 -33.33 10.29 -0.24
C SER A 622 -33.83 11.61 0.33
N ALA A 623 -32.92 12.52 0.66
CA ALA A 623 -33.21 13.88 1.09
C ALA A 623 -32.15 14.86 0.57
N PRO A 624 -32.45 16.15 0.39
CA PRO A 624 -31.42 17.17 0.15
C PRO A 624 -30.37 17.16 1.27
N PHE A 625 -29.11 17.35 0.90
CA PHE A 625 -28.02 17.47 1.87
C PHE A 625 -28.23 18.70 2.74
N ALA A 626 -28.32 18.48 4.06
CA ALA A 626 -28.46 19.51 5.05
C ALA A 626 -28.15 18.93 6.44
N PHE A 627 -27.75 19.78 7.37
CA PHE A 627 -27.56 19.39 8.75
C PHE A 627 -28.89 19.31 9.51
N HIS A 628 -29.02 18.34 10.41
CA HIS A 628 -30.09 18.28 11.38
C HIS A 628 -29.98 19.46 12.37
N LYS A 629 -31.09 19.82 13.01
CA LYS A 629 -31.12 20.87 14.05
C LYS A 629 -30.22 20.58 15.25
N ASP A 630 -29.77 19.34 15.45
CA ASP A 630 -28.84 19.00 16.52
C ASP A 630 -27.42 19.53 16.22
N PHE A 631 -27.06 19.69 14.94
CA PHE A 631 -25.81 20.30 14.50
C PHE A 631 -25.99 21.81 14.26
N THR A 632 -26.47 22.53 15.27
CA THR A 632 -26.77 23.97 15.16
C THR A 632 -25.55 24.83 14.75
N GLY A 633 -25.81 25.95 14.09
CA GLY A 633 -24.76 26.93 13.74
C GLY A 633 -23.94 26.58 12.49
N ILE A 634 -24.21 25.45 11.84
CA ILE A 634 -23.55 25.08 10.59
C ILE A 634 -24.33 25.59 9.38
N THR A 635 -23.68 26.41 8.56
CA THR A 635 -24.23 26.87 7.27
C THR A 635 -23.62 26.03 6.15
N VAL A 636 -24.46 25.52 5.25
CA VAL A 636 -24.00 24.74 4.09
C VAL A 636 -23.79 25.66 2.89
N LYS A 637 -22.61 25.59 2.27
CA LYS A 637 -22.27 26.28 1.03
C LYS A 637 -22.08 25.26 -0.10
N PRO A 638 -22.96 25.22 -1.11
CA PRO A 638 -22.75 24.40 -2.30
C PRO A 638 -21.47 24.81 -3.03
N MET A 639 -20.70 23.83 -3.48
CA MET A 639 -19.40 24.02 -4.12
C MET A 639 -19.43 23.50 -5.56
N THR A 640 -18.99 24.36 -6.48
CA THR A 640 -18.79 24.02 -7.90
C THR A 640 -17.36 24.33 -8.38
N SER A 641 -16.54 24.96 -7.55
CA SER A 641 -15.12 25.26 -7.76
C SER A 641 -14.41 25.43 -6.42
N TYR A 642 -13.11 25.14 -6.36
CA TYR A 642 -12.31 25.14 -5.13
C TYR A 642 -11.16 26.17 -5.13
N GLY A 643 -11.05 26.98 -6.18
CA GLY A 643 -10.01 28.00 -6.31
C GLY A 643 -10.12 29.08 -5.23
N ASN A 644 -8.97 29.47 -4.66
CA ASN A 644 -8.85 30.56 -3.67
C ASN A 644 -9.70 30.40 -2.40
N LEU A 645 -10.04 29.16 -2.00
CA LEU A 645 -10.76 28.95 -0.74
C LEU A 645 -9.93 29.42 0.47
N ASN A 646 -10.61 30.12 1.37
CA ASN A 646 -10.07 30.55 2.65
C ASN A 646 -10.57 29.62 3.76
N PRO A 647 -9.70 28.84 4.41
CA PRO A 647 -10.05 28.01 5.55
C PRO A 647 -10.72 28.77 6.70
N ASP A 648 -10.43 30.06 6.89
CA ASP A 648 -11.07 30.89 7.93
C ASP A 648 -12.56 31.10 7.69
N GLU A 649 -12.99 31.14 6.44
CA GLU A 649 -14.40 31.31 6.08
C GLU A 649 -15.12 29.96 5.94
N VAL A 650 -14.43 28.99 5.34
CA VAL A 650 -14.93 27.62 5.12
C VAL A 650 -13.91 26.66 5.71
N PRO A 651 -13.97 26.36 7.03
CA PRO A 651 -12.97 25.51 7.69
C PRO A 651 -13.06 24.02 7.33
N LEU A 652 -14.20 23.58 6.79
CA LEU A 652 -14.44 22.17 6.45
C LEU A 652 -15.17 22.03 5.11
N LEU A 653 -14.70 21.10 4.29
CA LEU A 653 -15.39 20.59 3.10
C LEU A 653 -15.85 19.14 3.32
N ILE A 654 -17.09 18.83 2.96
CA ILE A 654 -17.61 17.45 2.90
C ILE A 654 -17.88 17.11 1.44
N LEU A 655 -17.08 16.19 0.88
CA LEU A 655 -17.02 15.95 -0.56
C LEU A 655 -17.16 14.46 -0.92
N ASN A 656 -17.70 14.22 -2.12
CA ASN A 656 -17.55 12.96 -2.82
C ASN A 656 -16.54 13.11 -3.97
N GLY A 657 -15.73 12.07 -4.17
CA GLY A 657 -14.83 11.94 -5.31
C GLY A 657 -15.57 11.58 -6.60
N PHE A 658 -16.65 10.79 -6.51
CA PHE A 658 -17.36 10.26 -7.67
C PHE A 658 -18.89 10.41 -7.57
N GLU A 659 -19.56 10.25 -8.71
CA GLU A 659 -21.00 9.99 -8.72
C GLU A 659 -21.31 8.60 -8.15
N TYR A 660 -22.52 8.40 -7.68
CA TYR A 660 -22.98 7.09 -7.21
C TYR A 660 -23.47 6.23 -8.37
N VAL A 661 -23.19 4.93 -8.30
CA VAL A 661 -23.89 3.93 -9.12
C VAL A 661 -25.35 3.88 -8.68
N THR A 662 -26.22 4.47 -9.49
CA THR A 662 -27.67 4.54 -9.27
C THR A 662 -28.47 3.56 -10.13
N GLN A 663 -27.81 2.93 -11.10
CA GLN A 663 -28.38 1.89 -11.94
C GLN A 663 -27.51 0.65 -11.79
N TRP A 664 -28.13 -0.46 -11.42
CA TRP A 664 -27.46 -1.74 -11.32
C TRP A 664 -28.33 -2.77 -12.05
N GLY A 665 -27.71 -3.61 -12.88
CA GLY A 665 -28.43 -4.60 -13.69
C GLY A 665 -29.12 -5.66 -12.82
N SER A 666 -29.59 -6.75 -13.43
CA SER A 666 -30.20 -7.88 -12.73
C SER A 666 -29.22 -8.71 -11.86
N ASP A 667 -28.02 -8.18 -11.59
CA ASP A 667 -27.01 -8.83 -10.75
C ASP A 667 -27.34 -8.63 -9.26
N PRO A 668 -27.69 -9.69 -8.51
CA PRO A 668 -28.03 -9.61 -7.10
C PRO A 668 -26.82 -9.26 -6.20
N TYR A 669 -25.59 -9.33 -6.72
CA TYR A 669 -24.36 -8.99 -6.00
C TYR A 669 -23.92 -7.53 -6.20
N SER A 670 -24.60 -6.79 -7.07
CA SER A 670 -24.31 -5.37 -7.26
C SER A 670 -24.71 -4.55 -6.03
N ILE A 671 -23.87 -3.59 -5.64
CA ILE A 671 -24.08 -2.79 -4.44
C ILE A 671 -24.46 -1.37 -4.87
N PRO A 672 -25.71 -0.94 -4.67
CA PRO A 672 -26.14 0.43 -4.94
C PRO A 672 -25.31 1.45 -4.14
N LEU A 673 -25.21 2.68 -4.64
CA LEU A 673 -24.48 3.79 -4.00
C LEU A 673 -22.96 3.61 -3.83
N ARG A 674 -22.35 2.56 -4.40
CA ARG A 674 -20.89 2.53 -4.57
C ARG A 674 -20.44 3.67 -5.50
N ALA A 675 -19.20 4.10 -5.37
CA ALA A 675 -18.58 5.05 -6.27
C ALA A 675 -18.56 4.52 -7.72
N ASP A 676 -18.91 5.37 -8.68
CA ASP A 676 -18.75 5.13 -10.11
C ASP A 676 -17.44 5.77 -10.57
N THR A 677 -16.32 5.01 -10.59
CA THR A 677 -15.01 5.57 -10.99
C THR A 677 -14.94 6.08 -12.41
N SER A 678 -15.90 5.73 -13.26
CA SER A 678 -16.01 6.30 -14.61
C SER A 678 -16.57 7.73 -14.62
N LYS A 679 -17.12 8.21 -13.50
CA LYS A 679 -17.77 9.52 -13.35
C LYS A 679 -17.19 10.31 -12.17
N PRO A 680 -15.96 10.82 -12.30
CA PRO A 680 -15.34 11.65 -11.26
C PRO A 680 -16.07 12.99 -11.12
N LYS A 681 -16.21 13.47 -9.88
CA LYS A 681 -16.76 14.79 -9.54
C LYS A 681 -15.68 15.84 -9.30
N LEU A 682 -14.41 15.44 -9.30
CA LEU A 682 -13.26 16.30 -9.05
C LEU A 682 -12.33 16.24 -10.26
N THR A 683 -12.03 17.40 -10.83
CA THR A 683 -10.99 17.53 -11.87
C THR A 683 -9.60 17.56 -11.25
N GLN A 684 -8.56 17.40 -12.07
CA GLN A 684 -7.17 17.56 -11.62
C GLN A 684 -6.89 18.96 -11.05
N GLN A 685 -7.54 20.00 -11.59
CA GLN A 685 -7.41 21.36 -11.06
C GLN A 685 -8.10 21.50 -9.71
N ASP A 686 -9.31 20.95 -9.56
CA ASP A 686 -10.02 20.94 -8.28
C ASP A 686 -9.17 20.29 -7.18
N VAL A 687 -8.48 19.19 -7.50
CA VAL A 687 -7.58 18.52 -6.55
C VAL A 687 -6.38 19.39 -6.21
N THR A 688 -5.84 20.18 -7.16
CA THR A 688 -4.73 21.11 -6.90
C THR A 688 -5.18 22.18 -5.92
N ASP A 689 -6.37 22.72 -6.15
CA ASP A 689 -6.99 23.74 -5.31
C ASP A 689 -7.33 23.20 -3.91
N LEU A 690 -7.81 21.95 -3.82
CA LEU A 690 -8.07 21.26 -2.55
C LEU A 690 -6.78 21.03 -1.74
N ILE A 691 -5.69 20.62 -2.39
CA ILE A 691 -4.38 20.48 -1.73
C ILE A 691 -3.90 21.85 -1.25
N ALA A 692 -4.03 22.91 -2.06
CA ALA A 692 -3.69 24.27 -1.65
C ALA A 692 -4.56 24.79 -0.49
N TYR A 693 -5.85 24.45 -0.47
CA TYR A 693 -6.78 24.76 0.61
C TYR A 693 -6.39 24.05 1.91
N MET A 694 -6.05 22.75 1.84
CA MET A 694 -5.58 22.00 3.01
C MET A 694 -4.22 22.52 3.50
N ASN A 695 -3.30 22.87 2.61
CA ASN A 695 -2.01 23.48 3.00
C ASN A 695 -2.19 24.77 3.82
N LYS A 696 -3.31 25.49 3.66
CA LYS A 696 -3.67 26.68 4.44
C LYS A 696 -4.40 26.37 5.76
N GLY A 697 -4.56 25.09 6.13
CA GLY A 697 -5.24 24.64 7.35
C GLY A 697 -6.70 24.21 7.18
N GLY A 698 -7.20 24.14 5.94
CA GLY A 698 -8.55 23.64 5.64
C GLY A 698 -8.66 22.12 5.79
N SER A 699 -9.86 21.63 6.11
CA SER A 699 -10.10 20.19 6.25
C SER A 699 -11.09 19.65 5.23
N VAL A 700 -10.90 18.40 4.83
CA VAL A 700 -11.77 17.67 3.90
C VAL A 700 -12.23 16.36 4.56
N LEU A 701 -13.53 16.08 4.48
CA LEU A 701 -14.15 14.83 4.91
C LEU A 701 -14.78 14.13 3.71
N ILE A 702 -14.42 12.88 3.49
CA ILE A 702 -14.94 12.03 2.41
C ILE A 702 -15.68 10.85 3.02
N MET A 703 -16.96 10.70 2.67
CA MET A 703 -17.81 9.60 3.13
C MET A 703 -18.30 8.79 1.93
N GLU A 704 -17.45 7.91 1.42
CA GLU A 704 -17.70 7.23 0.14
C GLU A 704 -17.19 5.78 0.17
N ASN A 705 -17.84 4.92 -0.62
CA ASN A 705 -17.46 3.51 -0.78
C ASN A 705 -16.90 3.25 -2.18
N VAL A 706 -15.58 3.34 -2.31
CA VAL A 706 -14.86 3.18 -3.58
C VAL A 706 -14.49 1.71 -3.77
N MET A 707 -15.42 0.94 -4.33
CA MET A 707 -15.32 -0.51 -4.55
C MET A 707 -14.73 -0.90 -5.93
N SER A 708 -14.17 0.06 -6.65
CA SER A 708 -13.73 -0.10 -8.03
C SER A 708 -12.23 0.12 -8.17
N ASN A 709 -11.71 -0.25 -9.34
CA ASN A 709 -10.29 -0.15 -9.64
C ASN A 709 -9.87 1.32 -9.77
N LEU A 710 -9.30 1.88 -8.71
CA LEU A 710 -8.76 3.24 -8.68
C LEU A 710 -7.56 3.47 -9.64
N LYS A 711 -7.16 2.46 -10.42
CA LYS A 711 -6.15 2.58 -11.48
C LYS A 711 -6.71 3.20 -12.78
N GLU A 712 -8.01 3.45 -12.89
CA GLU A 712 -8.59 4.16 -14.03
C GLU A 712 -8.13 5.62 -14.07
N GLU A 713 -7.82 6.15 -15.26
CA GLU A 713 -7.38 7.54 -15.43
C GLU A 713 -8.43 8.53 -14.88
N SER A 714 -9.71 8.22 -15.04
CA SER A 714 -10.82 8.99 -14.48
C SER A 714 -10.76 9.12 -12.94
N ALA A 715 -10.13 8.17 -12.25
CA ALA A 715 -9.96 8.20 -10.79
C ALA A 715 -8.67 8.89 -10.33
N SER A 716 -7.77 9.26 -11.25
CA SER A 716 -6.43 9.78 -10.95
C SER A 716 -6.43 11.01 -10.04
N GLY A 717 -7.40 11.91 -10.17
CA GLY A 717 -7.50 13.10 -9.33
C GLY A 717 -7.80 12.74 -7.87
N PHE A 718 -8.74 11.83 -7.65
CA PHE A 718 -9.08 11.34 -6.31
C PHE A 718 -7.90 10.57 -5.67
N VAL A 719 -7.22 9.73 -6.44
CA VAL A 719 -6.01 9.02 -5.97
C VAL A 719 -4.91 10.01 -5.58
N ARG A 720 -4.68 11.06 -6.38
CA ARG A 720 -3.70 12.11 -6.07
C ARG A 720 -4.04 12.85 -4.78
N LEU A 721 -5.33 13.09 -4.52
CA LEU A 721 -5.79 13.72 -3.28
C LEU A 721 -5.50 12.84 -2.05
N LEU A 722 -5.77 11.54 -2.14
CA LEU A 722 -5.49 10.59 -1.07
C LEU A 722 -3.98 10.45 -0.84
N ASP A 723 -3.20 10.30 -1.91
CA ASP A 723 -1.76 10.15 -1.85
C ASP A 723 -1.09 11.37 -1.22
N ALA A 724 -1.52 12.59 -1.56
CA ALA A 724 -1.04 13.82 -0.93
C ALA A 724 -1.23 13.83 0.59
N ALA A 725 -2.24 13.12 1.10
CA ALA A 725 -2.52 12.98 2.52
C ALA A 725 -1.89 11.72 3.16
N GLY A 726 -1.07 10.96 2.43
CA GLY A 726 -0.48 9.71 2.93
C GLY A 726 -1.45 8.53 2.96
N LEU A 727 -2.54 8.58 2.20
CA LEU A 727 -3.59 7.57 2.17
C LEU A 727 -3.65 6.85 0.81
N SER A 728 -4.11 5.60 0.83
CA SER A 728 -4.44 4.81 -0.35
C SER A 728 -5.69 3.97 -0.12
N MET A 729 -6.41 3.65 -1.19
CA MET A 729 -7.56 2.75 -1.17
C MET A 729 -7.34 1.71 -2.28
N ALA A 730 -7.41 0.42 -1.94
CA ALA A 730 -7.03 -0.62 -2.93
C ALA A 730 -7.73 -1.98 -2.75
N LEU A 731 -8.78 -2.10 -1.93
CA LEU A 731 -9.40 -3.41 -1.66
C LEU A 731 -10.90 -3.40 -1.95
N ASN A 732 -11.36 -4.27 -2.85
CA ASN A 732 -12.80 -4.47 -3.09
C ASN A 732 -13.52 -5.20 -1.93
N LYS A 733 -12.75 -5.78 -1.00
CA LYS A 733 -13.28 -6.56 0.13
C LYS A 733 -13.35 -5.69 1.39
N SER A 734 -14.42 -5.90 2.16
CA SER A 734 -14.57 -5.27 3.47
C SER A 734 -13.49 -5.78 4.41
N VAL A 735 -12.95 -4.89 5.23
CA VAL A 735 -11.98 -5.21 6.30
C VAL A 735 -12.67 -5.43 7.66
N VAL A 736 -13.99 -5.34 7.69
CA VAL A 736 -14.81 -5.58 8.88
C VAL A 736 -15.36 -6.99 8.80
N ASN A 737 -15.13 -7.78 9.85
CA ASN A 737 -15.70 -9.11 9.96
C ASN A 737 -17.22 -9.03 10.15
N ASN A 738 -17.95 -9.98 9.56
CA ASN A 738 -19.40 -10.05 9.70
C ASN A 738 -19.74 -10.76 10.99
N ASP A 739 -20.56 -10.15 11.84
CA ASP A 739 -21.11 -10.84 13.00
C ASP A 739 -21.65 -12.22 12.63
N PRO A 740 -21.41 -13.26 13.46
CA PRO A 740 -21.85 -14.60 13.14
C PRO A 740 -23.36 -14.61 12.87
N GLN A 741 -23.72 -14.94 11.62
CA GLN A 741 -25.08 -14.86 11.09
C GLN A 741 -26.05 -15.71 11.92
N GLY A 742 -27.25 -15.20 12.18
CA GLY A 742 -28.21 -15.76 13.13
C GLY A 742 -28.98 -17.02 12.69
N TYR A 743 -28.39 -17.88 11.85
CA TYR A 743 -29.01 -19.15 11.47
C TYR A 743 -28.94 -20.21 12.58
N PRO A 744 -30.02 -20.95 12.89
CA PRO A 744 -30.05 -21.95 13.97
C PRO A 744 -28.94 -23.02 13.93
N ASP A 745 -28.35 -23.30 12.77
CA ASP A 745 -27.29 -24.29 12.56
C ASP A 745 -25.85 -23.74 12.71
N ARG A 746 -25.69 -22.44 12.98
CA ARG A 746 -24.38 -21.79 13.10
C ARG A 746 -23.95 -21.67 14.56
N VAL A 747 -22.71 -22.08 14.83
CA VAL A 747 -22.10 -21.99 16.15
C VAL A 747 -21.79 -20.55 16.54
N ARG A 748 -21.85 -20.25 17.84
CA ARG A 748 -21.46 -18.96 18.46
C ARG A 748 -22.24 -17.74 17.99
N GLN A 749 -23.31 -17.94 17.21
CA GLN A 749 -24.19 -16.89 16.71
C GLN A 749 -24.88 -16.12 17.85
N ARG A 750 -25.26 -14.87 17.55
CA ARG A 750 -26.17 -14.06 18.37
C ARG A 750 -27.35 -13.60 17.52
N ARG A 751 -28.47 -13.26 18.17
CA ARG A 751 -29.64 -12.65 17.53
C ARG A 751 -29.98 -11.31 18.19
N SER A 752 -30.95 -10.60 17.63
CA SER A 752 -31.47 -9.37 18.24
C SER A 752 -32.01 -9.62 19.65
N THR A 753 -32.68 -10.76 19.84
CA THR A 753 -33.28 -11.25 21.08
C THR A 753 -32.42 -12.34 21.72
N PRO A 754 -32.60 -12.61 23.03
CA PRO A 754 -31.92 -13.72 23.67
C PRO A 754 -32.27 -15.08 23.02
N ILE A 755 -31.32 -16.00 23.06
CA ILE A 755 -31.46 -17.34 22.51
C ILE A 755 -31.08 -18.41 23.54
N TRP A 756 -31.56 -19.63 23.31
CA TRP A 756 -31.05 -20.83 23.97
C TRP A 756 -30.45 -21.76 22.93
N VAL A 757 -29.25 -22.28 23.18
CA VAL A 757 -28.56 -23.13 22.21
C VAL A 757 -27.81 -24.25 22.91
N TYR A 758 -27.80 -25.43 22.30
CA TYR A 758 -26.95 -26.54 22.73
C TYR A 758 -25.86 -26.77 21.69
N GLU A 759 -24.65 -26.31 22.02
CA GLU A 759 -23.44 -26.53 21.22
C GLU A 759 -22.62 -27.67 21.82
N ARG A 760 -21.99 -28.49 20.97
CA ARG A 760 -21.18 -29.63 21.41
C ARG A 760 -20.07 -29.99 20.42
N TYR A 761 -19.12 -30.75 20.91
CA TYR A 761 -18.22 -31.52 20.07
C TYR A 761 -18.77 -32.94 19.88
N PRO A 762 -19.05 -33.39 18.65
CA PRO A 762 -19.63 -34.71 18.42
C PRO A 762 -18.66 -35.80 18.86
N ALA A 763 -19.22 -36.86 19.46
CA ALA A 763 -18.44 -38.01 19.89
C ALA A 763 -17.90 -38.78 18.68
N VAL A 764 -16.62 -39.19 18.76
CA VAL A 764 -15.98 -40.09 17.79
C VAL A 764 -15.88 -41.47 18.45
N ASP A 765 -16.43 -42.50 17.81
CA ASP A 765 -16.53 -43.86 18.36
C ASP A 765 -17.23 -43.94 19.74
N GLY A 766 -18.22 -43.07 19.96
CA GLY A 766 -18.99 -43.02 21.21
C GLY A 766 -18.28 -42.34 22.38
N LYS A 767 -17.14 -41.66 22.15
CA LYS A 767 -16.42 -40.87 23.16
C LYS A 767 -16.21 -39.42 22.72
N PRO A 768 -16.18 -38.45 23.66
CA PRO A 768 -15.79 -37.08 23.32
C PRO A 768 -14.40 -37.02 22.67
N PRO A 769 -14.13 -36.03 21.79
CA PRO A 769 -12.83 -35.86 21.15
C PRO A 769 -11.75 -35.27 22.08
N TYR A 770 -12.00 -35.27 23.39
CA TYR A 770 -11.11 -34.84 24.44
C TYR A 770 -11.31 -35.71 25.69
N THR A 771 -10.35 -35.65 26.60
CA THR A 771 -10.43 -36.23 27.94
C THR A 771 -10.09 -35.16 28.96
N ILE A 772 -10.67 -35.22 30.15
CA ILE A 772 -10.27 -34.36 31.26
C ILE A 772 -9.33 -35.17 32.15
N ASP A 773 -8.13 -34.65 32.40
CA ASP A 773 -7.15 -35.33 33.26
C ASP A 773 -7.68 -35.47 34.68
N ASP A 774 -7.65 -36.68 35.24
CA ASP A 774 -8.21 -36.94 36.57
C ASP A 774 -7.44 -36.25 37.70
N THR A 775 -6.17 -35.85 37.47
CA THR A 775 -5.29 -35.21 38.46
C THR A 775 -5.25 -33.70 38.27
N THR A 776 -4.91 -33.22 37.08
CA THR A 776 -4.75 -31.78 36.78
C THR A 776 -6.08 -31.11 36.50
N LYS A 777 -7.12 -31.87 36.14
CA LYS A 777 -8.42 -31.38 35.67
C LYS A 777 -8.33 -30.55 34.39
N GLU A 778 -7.22 -30.66 33.66
CA GLU A 778 -7.03 -30.01 32.37
C GLU A 778 -7.70 -30.79 31.24
N VAL A 779 -8.17 -30.08 30.22
CA VAL A 779 -8.77 -30.65 29.03
C VAL A 779 -7.67 -31.02 28.05
N ILE A 780 -7.58 -32.29 27.68
CA ILE A 780 -6.60 -32.79 26.73
C ILE A 780 -7.31 -33.26 25.46
N TRP A 781 -7.01 -32.60 24.35
CA TRP A 781 -7.61 -32.91 23.05
C TRP A 781 -6.92 -34.11 22.39
N LYS A 782 -7.71 -35.05 21.88
CA LYS A 782 -7.21 -36.28 21.25
C LYS A 782 -6.29 -35.99 20.06
N TYR A 783 -6.66 -35.03 19.22
CA TYR A 783 -5.89 -34.65 18.03
C TYR A 783 -4.50 -34.07 18.39
N GLN A 784 -4.38 -33.40 19.54
CA GLN A 784 -3.12 -32.87 20.06
C GLN A 784 -2.23 -34.01 20.58
N GLN A 785 -2.79 -34.96 21.34
CA GLN A 785 -2.06 -36.14 21.83
C GLN A 785 -1.54 -37.01 20.68
N GLU A 786 -2.34 -37.19 19.64
CA GLU A 786 -1.99 -38.00 18.47
C GLU A 786 -1.12 -37.24 17.45
N ASN A 787 -0.88 -35.95 17.65
CA ASN A 787 -0.18 -35.05 16.72
C ASN A 787 -0.79 -35.07 15.30
N LYS A 788 -2.12 -35.04 15.22
CA LYS A 788 -2.90 -35.04 13.97
C LYS A 788 -3.74 -33.77 13.89
N PRO A 789 -3.17 -32.63 13.45
CA PRO A 789 -3.89 -31.35 13.37
C PRO A 789 -5.11 -31.39 12.44
N ASP A 790 -5.14 -32.29 11.45
CA ASP A 790 -6.29 -32.47 10.57
C ASP A 790 -7.51 -33.12 11.25
N ASP A 791 -7.30 -33.80 12.38
CA ASP A 791 -8.36 -34.41 13.19
C ASP A 791 -8.91 -33.43 14.24
N LYS A 792 -8.57 -32.13 14.14
CA LYS A 792 -9.10 -31.08 15.03
C LYS A 792 -10.63 -31.12 15.02
N PRO A 793 -11.29 -31.28 16.18
CA PRO A 793 -12.72 -31.50 16.24
C PRO A 793 -13.49 -30.23 15.85
N LYS A 794 -14.61 -30.42 15.17
CA LYS A 794 -15.48 -29.33 14.73
C LYS A 794 -16.62 -29.16 15.73
N LEU A 795 -16.82 -27.92 16.19
CA LEU A 795 -17.98 -27.56 17.01
C LEU A 795 -19.25 -27.56 16.15
N GLU A 796 -20.36 -28.06 16.69
CA GLU A 796 -21.67 -28.06 16.04
C GLU A 796 -22.78 -27.62 17.00
N VAL A 797 -23.88 -27.10 16.45
CA VAL A 797 -25.16 -27.04 17.17
C VAL A 797 -25.78 -28.43 17.11
N ALA A 798 -26.13 -28.99 18.26
CA ALA A 798 -26.73 -30.32 18.33
C ALA A 798 -28.04 -30.36 17.52
N SER A 799 -28.31 -31.47 16.85
CA SER A 799 -29.53 -31.65 16.07
C SER A 799 -30.08 -33.08 16.18
N TRP A 800 -31.38 -33.23 15.93
CA TRP A 800 -32.06 -34.52 15.84
C TRP A 800 -32.94 -34.58 14.59
N GLN A 801 -33.30 -35.78 14.16
CA GLN A 801 -34.26 -35.97 13.06
C GLN A 801 -35.66 -36.17 13.62
N GLU A 802 -36.63 -35.52 13.00
CA GLU A 802 -38.04 -35.63 13.34
C GLU A 802 -38.88 -35.77 12.07
N GLU A 803 -39.88 -36.64 12.10
CA GLU A 803 -40.81 -36.80 10.98
C GLU A 803 -41.94 -35.79 11.09
N VAL A 804 -41.98 -34.83 10.17
CA VAL A 804 -43.04 -33.81 10.06
C VAL A 804 -43.72 -33.99 8.71
N GLU A 805 -45.03 -34.25 8.72
CA GLU A 805 -45.85 -34.46 7.51
C GLU A 805 -45.27 -35.54 6.55
N GLY A 806 -44.69 -36.60 7.10
CA GLY A 806 -44.11 -37.71 6.31
C GLY A 806 -42.72 -37.43 5.73
N LYS A 807 -42.08 -36.30 6.07
CA LYS A 807 -40.71 -35.96 5.69
C LYS A 807 -39.81 -35.90 6.93
N GLN A 808 -38.60 -36.44 6.80
CA GLN A 808 -37.56 -36.28 7.82
C GLN A 808 -37.03 -34.84 7.78
N VAL A 809 -37.14 -34.14 8.90
CA VAL A 809 -36.70 -32.76 9.10
C VAL A 809 -35.66 -32.74 10.21
N THR A 810 -34.53 -32.08 9.95
CA THR A 810 -33.50 -31.85 10.96
C THR A 810 -33.92 -30.70 11.85
N GLN A 811 -34.08 -30.96 13.14
CA GLN A 811 -34.33 -29.97 14.17
C GLN A 811 -33.02 -29.63 14.87
N PHE A 812 -32.72 -28.33 14.98
CA PHE A 812 -31.55 -27.85 15.71
C PHE A 812 -31.94 -27.53 17.15
N ALA A 813 -31.04 -27.82 18.09
CA ALA A 813 -31.18 -27.50 19.50
C ALA A 813 -30.94 -25.99 19.73
N PHE A 814 -31.88 -25.20 19.24
CA PHE A 814 -31.84 -23.75 19.19
C PHE A 814 -33.24 -23.19 19.44
N ILE A 815 -33.33 -22.17 20.29
CA ILE A 815 -34.56 -21.46 20.62
C ILE A 815 -34.29 -19.97 20.49
N ASP A 816 -35.12 -19.26 19.73
CA ASP A 816 -35.17 -17.80 19.77
C ASP A 816 -36.30 -17.38 20.70
N GLU A 817 -36.00 -16.62 21.75
CA GLU A 817 -37.04 -16.16 22.68
C GLU A 817 -38.09 -15.27 21.99
N ALA A 818 -37.79 -14.66 20.85
CA ALA A 818 -38.75 -13.89 20.06
C ALA A 818 -39.99 -14.71 19.63
N ASP A 819 -39.80 -16.02 19.41
CA ASP A 819 -40.86 -16.94 18.99
C ASP A 819 -41.70 -17.44 20.19
N HIS A 820 -41.26 -17.20 21.42
CA HIS A 820 -41.85 -17.73 22.66
C HIS A 820 -42.32 -16.63 23.61
N LYS A 821 -43.45 -15.99 23.28
CA LYS A 821 -43.99 -14.83 24.00
C LYS A 821 -44.54 -15.12 25.41
N THR A 822 -44.59 -16.37 25.86
CA THR A 822 -45.03 -16.73 27.22
C THR A 822 -44.02 -17.65 27.90
N PRO A 823 -43.87 -17.57 29.24
CA PRO A 823 -42.97 -18.45 29.99
C PRO A 823 -43.26 -19.94 29.76
N GLU A 824 -44.53 -20.32 29.59
CA GLU A 824 -44.93 -21.71 29.37
C GLU A 824 -44.48 -22.22 27.99
N SER A 825 -44.58 -21.39 26.96
CA SER A 825 -44.11 -21.73 25.60
C SER A 825 -42.60 -21.91 25.57
N LEU A 826 -41.86 -21.02 26.23
CA LEU A 826 -40.41 -21.11 26.35
C LEU A 826 -39.99 -22.35 27.16
N ALA A 827 -40.67 -22.64 28.27
CA ALA A 827 -40.41 -23.83 29.07
C ALA A 827 -40.66 -25.12 28.28
N ALA A 828 -41.73 -25.18 27.49
CA ALA A 828 -42.02 -26.32 26.62
C ALA A 828 -40.96 -26.51 25.52
N ALA A 829 -40.49 -25.42 24.91
CA ALA A 829 -39.43 -25.47 23.90
C ALA A 829 -38.10 -25.99 24.48
N LYS A 830 -37.72 -25.54 25.68
CA LYS A 830 -36.55 -26.06 26.41
C LYS A 830 -36.70 -27.54 26.71
N GLN A 831 -37.87 -27.94 27.23
CA GLN A 831 -38.13 -29.34 27.57
C GLN A 831 -38.01 -30.24 26.33
N ARG A 832 -38.48 -29.79 25.16
CA ARG A 832 -38.35 -30.53 23.90
C ARG A 832 -36.89 -30.83 23.55
N ILE A 833 -35.98 -29.88 23.77
CA ILE A 833 -34.53 -30.10 23.56
C ILE A 833 -33.99 -31.08 24.60
N LEU A 834 -34.33 -30.92 25.87
CA LEU A 834 -33.87 -31.82 26.94
C LEU A 834 -34.33 -33.28 26.73
N ASP A 835 -35.55 -33.47 26.22
CA ASP A 835 -36.09 -34.80 25.90
C ASP A 835 -35.38 -35.44 24.70
N ALA A 836 -34.96 -34.63 23.71
CA ALA A 836 -34.22 -35.09 22.54
C ALA A 836 -32.78 -35.51 22.85
N PHE A 837 -32.19 -34.99 23.94
CA PHE A 837 -30.82 -35.28 24.36
C PHE A 837 -30.77 -35.75 25.82
N PRO A 838 -31.02 -37.04 26.09
CA PRO A 838 -31.00 -37.58 27.44
C PRO A 838 -29.67 -37.33 28.15
N GLY A 839 -29.74 -36.73 29.34
CA GLY A 839 -28.56 -36.37 30.15
C GLY A 839 -28.07 -34.93 29.94
N LEU A 840 -28.66 -34.18 29.00
CA LEU A 840 -28.41 -32.74 28.86
C LEU A 840 -29.00 -31.97 30.05
N GLU A 841 -28.22 -31.08 30.64
CA GLU A 841 -28.69 -30.12 31.66
C GLU A 841 -28.64 -28.68 31.11
N VAL A 842 -29.34 -27.77 31.78
CA VAL A 842 -29.18 -26.33 31.55
C VAL A 842 -27.85 -25.89 32.15
N CYS A 843 -27.13 -25.04 31.43
CA CYS A 843 -25.86 -24.48 31.88
C CYS A 843 -26.01 -23.75 33.23
N LYS A 844 -24.97 -23.85 34.07
CA LYS A 844 -25.01 -23.37 35.46
C LYS A 844 -24.29 -22.05 35.65
N ASP A 845 -23.37 -21.69 34.76
CA ASP A 845 -22.65 -20.42 34.83
C ASP A 845 -23.48 -19.31 34.18
N SER A 846 -24.00 -18.40 34.99
CA SER A 846 -24.75 -17.24 34.48
C SER A 846 -23.86 -16.14 33.93
N ASP A 847 -22.57 -16.18 34.22
CA ASP A 847 -21.62 -15.11 33.92
C ASP A 847 -20.80 -15.40 32.64
N TYR A 848 -21.03 -16.55 31.98
CA TYR A 848 -20.39 -16.95 30.73
C TYR A 848 -21.38 -17.47 29.67
N HIS A 849 -21.50 -16.76 28.55
CA HIS A 849 -22.51 -17.00 27.50
C HIS A 849 -21.97 -17.72 26.24
N TYR A 850 -21.12 -18.73 26.44
CA TYR A 850 -20.55 -19.58 25.39
C TYR A 850 -20.18 -20.98 25.89
N GLU A 851 -20.91 -21.48 26.89
CA GLU A 851 -20.74 -22.86 27.35
C GLU A 851 -21.13 -23.88 26.26
N VAL A 852 -20.53 -25.07 26.32
CA VAL A 852 -20.82 -26.19 25.43
C VAL A 852 -21.13 -27.43 26.28
N ASN A 853 -21.79 -28.43 25.70
CA ASN A 853 -22.25 -29.65 26.41
C ASN A 853 -23.42 -29.44 27.39
N CYS A 854 -23.98 -28.22 27.46
CA CYS A 854 -25.20 -27.89 28.19
C CYS A 854 -26.13 -26.99 27.35
N LEU A 855 -27.41 -26.88 27.74
CA LEU A 855 -28.35 -25.95 27.12
C LEU A 855 -28.08 -24.54 27.66
N GLU A 856 -27.43 -23.70 26.85
CA GLU A 856 -26.90 -22.39 27.22
C GLU A 856 -27.91 -21.28 26.94
N TYR A 857 -27.97 -20.29 27.83
CA TYR A 857 -28.62 -19.00 27.59
C TYR A 857 -27.61 -18.00 27.06
N ARG A 858 -27.93 -17.39 25.90
CA ARG A 858 -27.11 -16.33 25.30
C ARG A 858 -27.92 -15.04 25.14
N PRO A 859 -27.42 -13.90 25.63
CA PRO A 859 -28.12 -12.63 25.50
C PRO A 859 -28.15 -12.13 24.04
N GLY A 860 -29.23 -11.43 23.71
CA GLY A 860 -29.38 -10.74 22.42
C GLY A 860 -28.39 -9.59 22.25
N THR A 861 -28.30 -9.04 21.04
CA THR A 861 -27.50 -7.84 20.73
C THR A 861 -28.30 -6.56 20.76
N ASP A 862 -29.64 -6.64 20.86
CA ASP A 862 -30.59 -5.53 20.66
C ASP A 862 -30.52 -4.87 19.27
N VAL A 863 -29.64 -5.33 18.38
CA VAL A 863 -29.57 -4.90 16.98
C VAL A 863 -30.54 -5.72 16.15
N PRO A 864 -31.56 -5.09 15.52
CA PRO A 864 -32.52 -5.84 14.72
C PRO A 864 -31.86 -6.59 13.57
N VAL A 865 -32.37 -7.78 13.26
CA VAL A 865 -31.91 -8.64 12.17
C VAL A 865 -32.87 -8.63 10.98
N THR A 866 -32.39 -9.04 9.81
CA THR A 866 -33.15 -8.98 8.54
C THR A 866 -33.16 -10.32 7.82
N GLY A 867 -34.30 -10.59 7.15
CA GLY A 867 -34.50 -11.73 6.25
C GLY A 867 -34.34 -13.12 6.87
N GLY A 868 -34.39 -14.14 6.01
CA GLY A 868 -34.25 -15.54 6.42
C GLY A 868 -32.83 -15.92 6.87
N MET A 869 -31.85 -15.06 6.64
CA MET A 869 -30.46 -15.24 7.10
C MET A 869 -30.19 -14.60 8.47
N TYR A 870 -31.16 -13.85 9.02
CA TYR A 870 -31.04 -13.17 10.32
C TYR A 870 -29.77 -12.31 10.45
N VAL A 871 -29.42 -11.57 9.39
CA VAL A 871 -28.24 -10.69 9.36
C VAL A 871 -28.59 -9.38 10.07
N PRO A 872 -27.76 -8.89 11.01
CA PRO A 872 -28.02 -7.64 11.72
C PRO A 872 -28.05 -6.46 10.73
N GLN A 873 -28.84 -5.43 11.03
CA GLN A 873 -28.97 -4.26 10.15
C GLN A 873 -27.65 -3.47 10.01
N TYR A 874 -26.79 -3.54 11.01
CA TYR A 874 -25.43 -3.00 11.05
C TYR A 874 -24.59 -3.80 12.05
N THR A 875 -23.27 -3.72 11.95
CA THR A 875 -22.33 -4.34 12.90
C THR A 875 -21.85 -3.29 13.90
N GLN A 876 -21.74 -3.66 15.18
CA GLN A 876 -21.25 -2.76 16.23
C GLN A 876 -19.81 -3.09 16.58
N LEU A 877 -18.95 -2.07 16.64
CA LEU A 877 -17.57 -2.18 17.12
C LEU A 877 -17.44 -1.46 18.46
N ASP A 878 -16.85 -2.15 19.44
CA ASP A 878 -16.55 -1.58 20.75
C ASP A 878 -15.44 -0.55 20.70
N LEU A 879 -15.73 0.66 21.19
CA LEU A 879 -14.77 1.75 21.31
C LEU A 879 -14.39 1.94 22.78
N SER A 880 -13.09 1.86 23.06
CA SER A 880 -12.54 2.12 24.39
C SER A 880 -11.10 2.60 24.30
N ALA A 881 -10.57 3.20 25.36
CA ALA A 881 -9.16 3.58 25.43
C ALA A 881 -8.22 2.39 25.19
N ASP A 882 -8.58 1.21 25.70
CA ASP A 882 -7.79 0.00 25.53
C ASP A 882 -7.90 -0.57 24.12
N THR A 883 -9.08 -0.48 23.49
CA THR A 883 -9.24 -0.81 22.06
C THR A 883 -8.37 0.10 21.19
N ALA A 884 -8.34 1.41 21.47
CA ALA A 884 -7.52 2.38 20.74
C ALA A 884 -6.02 2.03 20.87
N LYS A 885 -5.56 1.72 22.09
CA LYS A 885 -4.17 1.29 22.33
C LYS A 885 -3.81 0.01 21.58
N ALA A 886 -4.66 -1.01 21.66
CA ALA A 886 -4.43 -2.28 20.96
C ALA A 886 -4.37 -2.09 19.44
N MET A 887 -5.25 -1.22 18.91
CA MET A 887 -5.28 -0.86 17.49
C MET A 887 -3.98 -0.16 17.06
N LEU A 888 -3.53 0.84 17.83
CA LEU A 888 -2.29 1.55 17.51
C LEU A 888 -1.06 0.65 17.59
N GLN A 889 -1.00 -0.23 18.58
CA GLN A 889 0.06 -1.24 18.66
C GLN A 889 0.06 -2.18 17.44
N ALA A 890 -1.11 -2.50 16.87
CA ALA A 890 -1.20 -3.28 15.65
C ALA A 890 -0.80 -2.49 14.39
N ALA A 891 -0.96 -1.17 14.41
CA ALA A 891 -0.59 -0.26 13.32
C ALA A 891 0.86 0.26 13.39
N ASP A 892 1.56 0.07 14.51
CA ASP A 892 2.98 0.43 14.68
C ASP A 892 3.87 -0.52 13.87
N LEU A 893 4.11 -0.15 12.61
CA LEU A 893 4.85 -0.98 11.66
C LEU A 893 6.32 -1.10 12.03
N GLY A 894 6.92 -0.03 12.56
CA GLY A 894 8.34 0.02 12.90
C GLY A 894 8.69 -0.86 14.09
N THR A 895 7.96 -0.73 15.20
CA THR A 895 8.19 -1.59 16.37
C THR A 895 7.89 -3.05 16.04
N ASN A 896 6.81 -3.31 15.31
CA ASN A 896 6.39 -4.67 15.00
C ASN A 896 7.40 -5.40 14.09
N ILE A 897 7.91 -4.75 13.04
CA ILE A 897 8.93 -5.36 12.17
C ILE A 897 10.26 -5.56 12.91
N GLN A 898 10.65 -4.61 13.76
CA GLN A 898 11.86 -4.71 14.56
C GLN A 898 11.79 -5.88 15.56
N ARG A 899 10.65 -6.06 16.24
CA ARG A 899 10.48 -7.18 17.19
C ARG A 899 10.51 -8.54 16.49
N LEU A 900 9.91 -8.65 15.30
CA LEU A 900 9.99 -9.88 14.49
C LEU A 900 11.42 -10.14 14.00
N TYR A 901 12.14 -9.09 13.62
CA TYR A 901 13.56 -9.17 13.27
C TYR A 901 14.42 -9.66 14.46
N GLN A 902 14.26 -9.07 15.65
CA GLN A 902 15.00 -9.47 16.85
C GLN A 902 14.69 -10.92 17.26
N HIS A 903 13.43 -11.35 17.13
CA HIS A 903 13.04 -12.75 17.36
C HIS A 903 13.72 -13.70 16.39
N GLU A 904 13.75 -13.37 15.11
CA GLU A 904 14.42 -14.21 14.12
C GLU A 904 15.95 -14.23 14.34
N LEU A 905 16.53 -13.10 14.76
CA LEU A 905 17.93 -12.98 15.10
C LEU A 905 18.32 -13.91 16.27
N TYR A 906 17.45 -14.04 17.28
CA TYR A 906 17.61 -14.99 18.38
C TYR A 906 17.79 -16.42 17.86
N PHE A 907 16.93 -16.88 16.96
CA PHE A 907 17.03 -18.25 16.44
C PHE A 907 18.21 -18.43 15.49
N ARG A 908 18.48 -17.47 14.61
CA ARG A 908 19.59 -17.56 13.65
C ARG A 908 20.96 -17.54 14.31
N THR A 909 21.08 -16.86 15.45
CA THR A 909 22.33 -16.78 16.21
C THR A 909 22.43 -17.81 17.32
N ASN A 910 21.40 -18.64 17.55
CA ASN A 910 21.28 -19.53 18.71
C ASN A 910 21.36 -18.77 20.05
N GLY A 911 20.66 -17.64 20.15
CA GLY A 911 20.49 -16.85 21.37
C GLY A 911 21.65 -15.91 21.72
N ARG A 912 22.61 -15.69 20.80
CA ARG A 912 23.74 -14.78 21.02
C ARG A 912 23.37 -13.30 20.79
N GLN A 913 22.37 -13.05 19.95
CA GLN A 913 21.83 -11.73 19.64
C GLN A 913 20.32 -11.84 19.49
N GLY A 914 19.60 -10.72 19.64
CA GLY A 914 18.15 -10.68 19.47
C GLY A 914 17.36 -11.18 20.68
N GLU A 915 16.04 -11.03 20.58
CA GLU A 915 15.11 -11.23 21.69
C GLU A 915 14.00 -12.20 21.30
N ARG A 916 13.81 -13.25 22.10
CA ARG A 916 12.76 -14.23 21.84
C ARG A 916 11.40 -13.74 22.34
N LEU A 917 10.51 -13.41 21.40
CA LEU A 917 9.07 -13.31 21.65
C LEU A 917 8.47 -14.63 22.15
N ASN A 918 7.51 -14.54 23.08
CA ASN A 918 6.62 -15.65 23.40
C ASN A 918 5.70 -15.97 22.21
N SER A 919 5.04 -17.13 22.22
CA SER A 919 4.20 -17.57 21.09
C SER A 919 3.01 -16.63 20.82
N VAL A 920 2.45 -16.02 21.86
CA VAL A 920 1.29 -15.12 21.75
C VAL A 920 1.68 -13.83 21.04
N ASP A 921 2.77 -13.19 21.47
CA ASP A 921 3.30 -11.98 20.85
C ASP A 921 3.79 -12.23 19.43
N LEU A 922 4.50 -13.34 19.21
CA LEU A 922 4.95 -13.72 17.87
C LEU A 922 3.77 -13.87 16.92
N GLU A 923 2.73 -14.58 17.36
CA GLU A 923 1.55 -14.82 16.54
C GLU A 923 0.82 -13.53 16.21
N ARG A 924 0.59 -12.68 17.23
CA ARG A 924 -0.06 -11.36 17.11
C ARG A 924 0.70 -10.44 16.16
N LEU A 925 2.01 -10.28 16.37
CA LEU A 925 2.87 -9.43 15.53
C LEU A 925 2.91 -9.93 14.09
N TYR A 926 3.04 -11.25 13.89
CA TYR A 926 3.02 -11.84 12.56
C TYR A 926 1.65 -11.68 11.87
N GLN A 927 0.49 -11.77 12.59
CA GLN A 927 -0.85 -11.44 12.02
C GLN A 927 -0.89 -10.00 11.55
N ASN A 928 -0.61 -9.08 12.46
CA ASN A 928 -0.70 -7.65 12.16
C ASN A 928 0.20 -7.30 10.97
N MET A 929 1.47 -7.72 10.99
CA MET A 929 2.40 -7.42 9.89
C MET A 929 2.03 -8.07 8.56
N SER A 930 1.44 -9.28 8.56
CA SER A 930 1.01 -9.94 7.32
C SER A 930 -0.07 -9.14 6.56
N VAL A 931 -0.98 -8.51 7.31
CA VAL A 931 -2.06 -7.66 6.77
C VAL A 931 -1.49 -6.42 6.06
N TRP A 932 -0.43 -5.83 6.62
CA TRP A 932 0.25 -4.67 6.04
C TRP A 932 1.26 -5.02 4.95
N LEU A 933 1.94 -6.17 5.01
CA LEU A 933 3.01 -6.49 4.07
C LEU A 933 2.55 -7.23 2.81
N TRP A 934 1.54 -8.08 2.87
CA TRP A 934 1.18 -8.96 1.75
C TRP A 934 0.28 -8.26 0.70
N ASN A 935 0.80 -7.17 0.12
CA ASN A 935 0.19 -6.35 -0.93
C ASN A 935 1.29 -5.67 -1.79
N GLU A 936 0.88 -4.94 -2.82
CA GLU A 936 1.76 -4.13 -3.70
C GLU A 936 1.94 -2.68 -3.21
N THR A 937 1.46 -2.35 -2.02
CA THR A 937 1.45 -0.98 -1.52
C THR A 937 2.87 -0.44 -1.37
N LYS A 938 3.11 0.76 -1.91
CA LYS A 938 4.37 1.49 -1.79
C LYS A 938 4.33 2.34 -0.54
N TYR A 939 4.93 1.82 0.53
CA TYR A 939 5.09 2.56 1.78
C TYR A 939 6.24 3.55 1.66
N ARG A 940 6.09 4.73 2.25
CA ARG A 940 7.13 5.76 2.29
C ARG A 940 7.18 6.42 3.65
N TYR A 941 8.32 7.03 3.93
CA TYR A 941 8.49 7.94 5.06
C TYR A 941 8.61 9.37 4.52
N GLU A 942 7.91 10.28 5.17
CA GLU A 942 7.91 11.72 4.90
C GLU A 942 8.61 12.43 6.07
N GLU A 943 9.74 13.06 5.75
CA GLU A 943 10.53 13.80 6.73
C GLU A 943 9.77 15.05 7.22
N GLY A 944 9.87 15.36 8.51
CA GLY A 944 9.14 16.49 9.11
C GLY A 944 7.69 16.20 9.47
N LYS A 945 7.20 14.97 9.23
CA LYS A 945 5.94 14.45 9.76
C LYS A 945 6.23 13.54 10.97
N GLU A 946 5.30 13.53 11.92
CA GLU A 946 5.40 12.67 13.11
C GLU A 946 5.41 11.20 12.70
N ASP A 947 6.36 10.42 13.21
CA ASP A 947 6.54 9.00 12.86
C ASP A 947 6.19 8.06 14.02
N GLU A 948 5.06 8.31 14.69
CA GLU A 948 4.61 7.51 15.84
C GLU A 948 4.38 6.03 15.51
N LEU A 949 4.06 5.70 14.25
CA LEU A 949 3.84 4.33 13.78
C LEU A 949 5.10 3.69 13.15
N GLY A 950 6.24 4.38 13.18
CA GLY A 950 7.54 3.84 12.78
C GLY A 950 7.69 3.49 11.30
N PHE A 951 7.09 4.29 10.39
CA PHE A 951 7.26 4.14 8.95
C PHE A 951 8.70 4.29 8.50
N LYS A 952 9.53 5.09 9.19
CA LYS A 952 10.95 5.20 8.87
C LYS A 952 11.63 3.83 8.99
N THR A 953 11.58 3.24 10.18
CA THR A 953 12.15 1.90 10.44
C THR A 953 11.57 0.86 9.50
N PHE A 954 10.25 0.87 9.32
CA PHE A 954 9.57 -0.08 8.46
C PHE A 954 10.04 0.00 7.00
N THR A 955 10.13 1.20 6.43
CA THR A 955 10.57 1.39 5.05
C THR A 955 12.08 1.17 4.87
N GLU A 956 12.90 1.39 5.92
CA GLU A 956 14.33 1.00 5.90
C GLU A 956 14.49 -0.52 5.74
N PHE A 957 13.73 -1.32 6.48
CA PHE A 957 13.70 -2.77 6.28
C PHE A 957 13.32 -3.14 4.85
N LEU A 958 12.25 -2.55 4.31
CA LEU A 958 11.83 -2.81 2.92
C LEU A 958 12.96 -2.49 1.94
N ASN A 959 13.61 -1.34 2.11
CA ASN A 959 14.72 -0.91 1.26
C ASN A 959 15.94 -1.83 1.36
N CYS A 960 16.18 -2.50 2.50
CA CYS A 960 17.22 -3.51 2.58
C CYS A 960 16.94 -4.76 1.74
N TYR A 961 15.68 -5.18 1.63
CA TYR A 961 15.30 -6.33 0.79
C TYR A 961 15.15 -5.98 -0.69
N THR A 962 14.98 -4.71 -1.03
CA THR A 962 14.83 -4.24 -2.41
C THR A 962 16.08 -3.56 -2.97
N ASN A 963 17.18 -3.50 -2.21
CA ASN A 963 18.40 -2.77 -2.57
C ASN A 963 18.12 -1.30 -2.89
N ASN A 964 17.40 -0.63 -1.99
CA ASN A 964 17.04 0.79 -2.07
C ASN A 964 16.20 1.17 -3.30
N ALA A 965 15.36 0.25 -3.78
CA ALA A 965 14.45 0.55 -4.90
C ALA A 965 13.33 1.53 -4.53
N TYR A 966 13.13 1.85 -3.25
CA TYR A 966 12.09 2.78 -2.78
C TYR A 966 12.66 4.11 -2.31
N VAL A 967 11.88 5.17 -2.54
CA VAL A 967 12.21 6.56 -2.17
C VAL A 967 11.84 6.83 -0.71
N GLY A 968 12.57 7.70 -0.04
CA GLY A 968 12.26 8.22 1.31
C GLY A 968 13.27 7.76 2.36
N THR A 969 13.42 6.45 2.54
CA THR A 969 14.47 5.87 3.40
C THR A 969 15.53 5.16 2.57
N GLN A 970 16.63 4.82 3.22
CA GLN A 970 17.68 3.98 2.65
C GLN A 970 17.97 2.86 3.64
N CYS A 971 18.32 1.69 3.14
CA CYS A 971 18.83 0.61 3.95
C CYS A 971 20.11 1.07 4.66
N SER A 972 20.07 1.16 5.99
CA SER A 972 21.24 1.53 6.77
C SER A 972 22.33 0.46 6.64
N ALA A 973 23.60 0.89 6.62
CA ALA A 973 24.72 -0.03 6.46
C ALA A 973 24.76 -1.08 7.59
N GLU A 974 24.40 -0.68 8.81
CA GLU A 974 24.30 -1.56 9.98
C GLU A 974 23.22 -2.62 9.81
N LEU A 975 22.01 -2.21 9.41
CA LEU A 975 20.91 -3.15 9.17
C LEU A 975 21.25 -4.08 8.00
N LYS A 976 21.77 -3.55 6.88
CA LYS A 976 22.22 -4.35 5.73
C LYS A 976 23.23 -5.40 6.15
N LYS A 977 24.27 -4.98 6.88
CA LYS A 977 25.32 -5.86 7.39
C LYS A 977 24.73 -6.94 8.29
N SER A 978 23.85 -6.58 9.21
CA SER A 978 23.24 -7.58 10.10
C SER A 978 22.34 -8.57 9.36
N LEU A 979 21.57 -8.13 8.36
CA LEU A 979 20.77 -9.04 7.51
C LEU A 979 21.68 -10.00 6.70
N ILE A 980 22.85 -9.54 6.25
CA ILE A 980 23.86 -10.36 5.57
C ILE A 980 24.49 -11.37 6.52
N ASP A 981 25.02 -10.91 7.65
CA ASP A 981 25.73 -11.73 8.65
C ASP A 981 24.82 -12.85 9.19
N ASN A 982 23.51 -12.58 9.25
CA ASN A 982 22.49 -13.52 9.72
C ASN A 982 21.78 -14.29 8.59
N LYS A 983 22.29 -14.23 7.36
CA LYS A 983 21.81 -15.03 6.22
C LYS A 983 20.32 -14.81 5.90
N MET A 984 19.84 -13.58 6.06
CA MET A 984 18.50 -13.16 5.61
C MET A 984 18.55 -12.63 4.17
N ILE A 985 19.64 -11.94 3.82
CA ILE A 985 20.00 -11.55 2.45
C ILE A 985 21.44 -11.99 2.16
N TYR A 986 21.81 -12.10 0.89
CA TYR A 986 23.19 -12.39 0.49
C TYR A 986 24.04 -11.12 0.44
N GLY A 987 25.29 -11.23 0.90
CA GLY A 987 26.26 -10.14 0.85
C GLY A 987 26.92 -9.97 -0.52
N GLU A 988 27.67 -8.87 -0.65
CA GLU A 988 28.35 -8.44 -1.89
C GLU A 988 29.40 -9.43 -2.41
N GLU A 989 29.90 -10.32 -1.55
CA GLU A 989 30.86 -11.39 -1.87
C GLU A 989 30.25 -12.52 -2.74
N SER A 990 28.93 -12.52 -2.92
CA SER A 990 28.17 -13.53 -3.66
C SER A 990 27.67 -12.97 -4.99
N SER A 991 27.60 -13.81 -6.03
CA SER A 991 26.90 -13.48 -7.28
C SER A 991 25.40 -13.24 -7.10
N LYS A 992 24.88 -13.48 -5.89
CA LYS A 992 23.50 -13.23 -5.47
C LYS A 992 23.38 -12.01 -4.54
N ALA A 993 24.36 -11.11 -4.53
CA ALA A 993 24.38 -9.93 -3.66
C ALA A 993 23.02 -9.20 -3.65
N GLY A 994 22.53 -8.89 -2.45
CA GLY A 994 21.25 -8.21 -2.27
C GLY A 994 20.01 -9.07 -2.53
N MET A 995 20.15 -10.33 -2.93
CA MET A 995 19.03 -11.26 -3.03
C MET A 995 18.65 -11.77 -1.64
N MET A 996 17.35 -11.91 -1.42
CA MET A 996 16.79 -12.57 -0.26
C MET A 996 17.21 -14.04 -0.20
N ASN A 997 17.68 -14.47 0.97
CA ASN A 997 18.02 -15.85 1.26
C ASN A 997 16.86 -16.53 2.02
N PRO A 998 16.08 -17.42 1.39
CA PRO A 998 14.97 -18.10 2.05
C PRO A 998 15.39 -18.95 3.26
N SER A 999 16.63 -19.45 3.27
CA SER A 999 17.18 -20.27 4.36
C SER A 999 16.28 -21.45 4.73
N TYR A 1000 15.73 -22.17 3.74
CA TYR A 1000 14.82 -23.31 3.99
C TYR A 1000 15.44 -24.40 4.88
N PRO A 1001 14.65 -25.11 5.71
CA PRO A 1001 13.19 -24.99 5.82
C PRO A 1001 12.76 -23.72 6.55
N LEU A 1002 11.59 -23.20 6.17
CA LEU A 1002 10.91 -22.11 6.85
C LEU A 1002 10.05 -22.68 7.97
N ASN A 1003 10.31 -22.20 9.17
CA ASN A 1003 9.43 -22.35 10.33
C ASN A 1003 9.05 -20.92 10.74
N TYR A 1004 7.76 -20.56 10.72
CA TYR A 1004 7.36 -19.19 11.08
C TYR A 1004 7.65 -18.87 12.55
N MET A 1005 7.75 -19.90 13.42
CA MET A 1005 8.09 -19.75 14.82
C MET A 1005 9.56 -19.41 15.06
N GLU A 1006 10.41 -19.52 14.04
CA GLU A 1006 11.85 -19.23 14.12
C GLU A 1006 12.25 -18.14 13.12
N LYS A 1007 11.62 -18.11 11.95
CA LYS A 1007 11.93 -17.23 10.82
C LYS A 1007 10.72 -16.40 10.35
N PRO A 1008 10.04 -15.67 11.26
CA PRO A 1008 8.83 -14.93 10.94
C PRO A 1008 9.05 -13.81 9.92
N LEU A 1009 10.15 -13.05 10.00
CA LEU A 1009 10.44 -11.94 9.11
C LEU A 1009 10.78 -12.45 7.71
N THR A 1010 11.67 -13.44 7.60
CA THR A 1010 12.00 -14.07 6.31
C THR A 1010 10.75 -14.63 5.64
N ARG A 1011 9.83 -15.23 6.42
CA ARG A 1011 8.56 -15.71 5.87
C ARG A 1011 7.66 -14.56 5.38
N LEU A 1012 7.54 -13.48 6.15
CA LEU A 1012 6.76 -12.30 5.74
C LEU A 1012 7.30 -11.69 4.45
N MET A 1013 8.63 -11.54 4.35
CA MET A 1013 9.30 -10.96 3.19
C MET A 1013 9.21 -11.86 1.94
N LEU A 1014 9.19 -13.20 2.10
CA LEU A 1014 8.86 -14.11 0.98
C LEU A 1014 7.39 -14.00 0.56
N GLY A 1015 6.48 -13.76 1.49
CA GLY A 1015 5.10 -13.45 1.13
C GLY A 1015 4.98 -12.12 0.38
N ARG A 1016 5.75 -11.10 0.81
CA ARG A 1016 5.84 -9.79 0.15
C ARG A 1016 6.41 -9.90 -1.27
N SER A 1017 7.47 -10.68 -1.48
CA SER A 1017 8.08 -10.84 -2.81
C SER A 1017 7.17 -11.48 -3.86
N TRP A 1018 6.05 -12.09 -3.43
CA TRP A 1018 5.02 -12.52 -4.38
C TRP A 1018 4.36 -11.33 -5.09
N TRP A 1019 4.19 -10.21 -4.40
CA TRP A 1019 3.63 -8.96 -4.92
C TRP A 1019 4.74 -8.02 -5.46
N ASP A 1020 5.84 -7.96 -4.73
CA ASP A 1020 6.91 -6.98 -4.91
C ASP A 1020 8.15 -7.62 -5.57
N LEU A 1021 8.26 -7.47 -6.89
CA LEU A 1021 9.35 -8.05 -7.67
C LEU A 1021 10.69 -7.29 -7.56
N ASN A 1022 10.74 -6.19 -6.79
CA ASN A 1022 12.01 -5.55 -6.42
C ASN A 1022 12.75 -6.40 -5.38
N ILE A 1023 12.02 -7.20 -4.59
CA ILE A 1023 12.62 -8.21 -3.72
C ILE A 1023 13.05 -9.40 -4.59
N LYS A 1024 14.35 -9.48 -4.88
CA LYS A 1024 14.93 -10.59 -5.62
C LYS A 1024 15.13 -11.77 -4.69
N VAL A 1025 14.56 -12.93 -5.03
CA VAL A 1025 14.63 -14.13 -4.19
C VAL A 1025 15.55 -15.18 -4.81
N ASP A 1026 16.37 -15.82 -3.99
CA ASP A 1026 17.15 -16.98 -4.39
C ASP A 1026 16.25 -18.22 -4.58
N VAL A 1027 16.18 -18.69 -5.82
CA VAL A 1027 15.33 -19.81 -6.24
C VAL A 1027 16.10 -21.12 -6.44
N GLU A 1028 17.41 -21.18 -6.10
CA GLU A 1028 18.23 -22.39 -6.34
C GLU A 1028 17.69 -23.62 -5.62
N LYS A 1029 17.25 -23.46 -4.37
CA LYS A 1029 16.72 -24.56 -3.58
C LYS A 1029 15.27 -24.89 -3.95
N TYR A 1030 14.47 -23.88 -4.26
CA TYR A 1030 13.10 -24.07 -4.75
C TYR A 1030 12.67 -22.93 -5.68
N PRO A 1031 12.05 -23.25 -6.83
CA PRO A 1031 11.90 -24.59 -7.42
C PRO A 1031 13.19 -25.10 -8.09
N GLY A 1032 14.18 -24.24 -8.28
CA GLY A 1032 15.42 -24.47 -9.01
C GLY A 1032 15.70 -23.33 -10.01
N VAL A 1033 16.97 -23.02 -10.26
CA VAL A 1033 17.38 -21.97 -11.20
C VAL A 1033 17.39 -22.49 -12.64
N VAL A 1034 16.95 -21.64 -13.57
CA VAL A 1034 17.10 -21.80 -15.01
C VAL A 1034 18.15 -20.81 -15.51
N ASN A 1035 19.28 -21.32 -16.01
CA ASN A 1035 20.42 -20.51 -16.49
C ASN A 1035 20.46 -20.36 -18.02
N THR A 1036 19.42 -20.80 -18.73
CA THR A 1036 19.32 -20.70 -20.19
C THR A 1036 18.51 -19.48 -20.57
N ASN A 1037 18.92 -18.79 -21.64
CA ASN A 1037 18.15 -17.69 -22.21
C ASN A 1037 16.77 -18.18 -22.67
N GLY A 1038 15.75 -17.35 -22.46
CA GLY A 1038 14.41 -17.63 -22.95
C GLY A 1038 14.36 -17.71 -24.47
N GLU A 1039 13.51 -18.59 -24.99
CA GLU A 1039 13.19 -18.73 -26.40
C GLU A 1039 11.76 -18.25 -26.70
N THR A 1040 11.45 -18.11 -27.99
CA THR A 1040 10.08 -17.89 -28.47
C THR A 1040 9.52 -19.20 -28.98
N VAL A 1041 8.35 -19.60 -28.48
CA VAL A 1041 7.66 -20.84 -28.85
C VAL A 1041 6.21 -20.51 -29.17
N THR A 1042 5.72 -20.99 -30.31
CA THR A 1042 4.29 -20.91 -30.66
C THR A 1042 3.65 -22.27 -30.49
N GLN A 1043 2.53 -22.34 -29.78
CA GLN A 1043 1.76 -23.57 -29.57
C GLN A 1043 0.27 -23.33 -29.84
N ASN A 1044 -0.39 -24.33 -30.42
CA ASN A 1044 -1.83 -24.36 -30.57
C ASN A 1044 -2.44 -25.01 -29.32
N ILE A 1045 -3.35 -24.29 -28.64
CA ILE A 1045 -3.91 -24.71 -27.34
C ILE A 1045 -5.43 -24.81 -27.43
N ASN A 1046 -5.97 -25.90 -26.90
CA ASN A 1046 -7.40 -26.12 -26.81
C ASN A 1046 -8.03 -25.23 -25.72
N LEU A 1047 -9.08 -24.49 -26.09
CA LEU A 1047 -9.78 -23.55 -25.22
C LEU A 1047 -11.13 -24.06 -24.73
N TYR A 1048 -11.50 -25.28 -25.14
CA TYR A 1048 -12.75 -25.91 -24.74
C TYR A 1048 -12.78 -26.14 -23.23
N SER A 1049 -13.87 -25.77 -22.56
CA SER A 1049 -14.16 -26.15 -21.18
C SER A 1049 -15.47 -26.91 -21.12
N ALA A 1050 -15.41 -28.22 -20.85
CA ALA A 1050 -16.60 -29.02 -20.62
C ALA A 1050 -17.32 -28.55 -19.34
N PRO A 1051 -18.66 -28.49 -19.31
CA PRO A 1051 -19.43 -27.93 -18.20
C PRO A 1051 -19.71 -28.92 -17.06
N THR A 1052 -18.93 -29.99 -16.89
CA THR A 1052 -19.17 -30.96 -15.81
C THR A 1052 -19.09 -30.27 -14.44
N LYS A 1053 -20.14 -30.44 -13.63
CA LYS A 1053 -20.19 -29.87 -12.28
C LYS A 1053 -19.01 -30.43 -11.47
N TRP A 1054 -18.30 -29.56 -10.75
CA TRP A 1054 -17.18 -29.88 -9.86
C TRP A 1054 -15.82 -30.19 -10.53
N PHE A 1055 -15.65 -29.83 -11.81
CA PHE A 1055 -14.36 -29.92 -12.51
C PHE A 1055 -13.50 -28.66 -12.29
N ALA A 1056 -12.16 -28.81 -12.21
CA ALA A 1056 -11.21 -27.70 -12.00
C ALA A 1056 -11.08 -26.72 -13.20
N GLY A 1057 -11.89 -26.93 -14.25
CA GLY A 1057 -11.75 -26.28 -15.56
C GLY A 1057 -10.66 -26.95 -16.40
N ASN A 1058 -10.75 -26.82 -17.72
CA ASN A 1058 -9.81 -27.48 -18.65
C ASN A 1058 -8.48 -26.69 -18.76
N MET A 1059 -7.69 -26.68 -17.68
CA MET A 1059 -6.35 -26.05 -17.70
C MET A 1059 -5.40 -26.88 -18.57
N GLN A 1060 -4.93 -26.31 -19.66
CA GLN A 1060 -3.97 -26.95 -20.57
C GLN A 1060 -2.54 -26.68 -20.10
N SER A 1061 -1.76 -27.75 -19.89
CA SER A 1061 -0.31 -27.60 -19.76
C SER A 1061 0.29 -27.21 -21.11
N THR A 1062 1.28 -26.33 -21.06
CA THR A 1062 2.07 -25.92 -22.23
C THR A 1062 3.41 -26.66 -22.32
N GLY A 1063 3.84 -27.34 -21.24
CA GLY A 1063 5.22 -27.83 -21.11
C GLY A 1063 6.27 -26.71 -21.17
N LEU A 1064 5.88 -25.45 -20.99
CA LEU A 1064 6.76 -24.28 -20.99
C LEU A 1064 6.90 -23.74 -19.57
N TRP A 1065 8.09 -23.21 -19.28
CA TRP A 1065 8.47 -22.67 -17.99
C TRP A 1065 8.75 -21.18 -18.10
N ALA A 1066 8.12 -20.39 -17.24
CA ALA A 1066 8.46 -19.00 -17.00
C ALA A 1066 9.67 -18.92 -16.05
N PRO A 1067 10.83 -18.41 -16.48
CA PRO A 1067 11.98 -18.26 -15.59
C PRO A 1067 11.71 -17.24 -14.48
N ALA A 1068 12.27 -17.49 -13.29
CA ALA A 1068 12.10 -16.59 -12.15
C ALA A 1068 12.68 -15.20 -12.46
N GLN A 1069 11.91 -14.15 -12.15
CA GLN A 1069 12.29 -12.73 -12.23
C GLN A 1069 12.71 -12.25 -13.62
N GLN A 1070 12.44 -13.04 -14.67
CA GLN A 1070 12.63 -12.69 -16.07
C GLN A 1070 11.29 -12.35 -16.72
N GLU A 1071 11.34 -11.50 -17.75
CA GLU A 1071 10.16 -11.11 -18.50
C GLU A 1071 9.68 -12.24 -19.42
N VAL A 1072 8.39 -12.53 -19.33
CA VAL A 1072 7.69 -13.47 -20.20
C VAL A 1072 6.54 -12.72 -20.87
N SER A 1073 6.33 -12.96 -22.15
CA SER A 1073 5.13 -12.48 -22.82
C SER A 1073 4.40 -13.59 -23.56
N ILE A 1074 3.08 -13.48 -23.61
CA ILE A 1074 2.18 -14.42 -24.28
C ILE A 1074 1.24 -13.60 -25.16
N GLU A 1075 1.36 -13.78 -26.47
CA GLU A 1075 0.43 -13.24 -27.45
C GLU A 1075 -0.58 -14.32 -27.82
N SER A 1076 -1.87 -14.00 -27.79
CA SER A 1076 -2.95 -14.93 -28.13
C SER A 1076 -3.64 -14.55 -29.44
N LYS A 1077 -3.99 -15.56 -30.25
CA LYS A 1077 -4.94 -15.45 -31.36
C LYS A 1077 -6.35 -15.96 -30.99
N ALA A 1078 -6.63 -16.11 -29.70
CA ALA A 1078 -7.94 -16.56 -29.22
C ALA A 1078 -8.98 -15.47 -29.37
N THR A 1079 -10.19 -15.84 -29.82
CA THR A 1079 -11.35 -14.95 -29.93
C THR A 1079 -12.10 -14.75 -28.61
N VAL A 1080 -11.71 -15.48 -27.56
CA VAL A 1080 -12.27 -15.42 -26.21
C VAL A 1080 -11.16 -15.08 -25.21
N PRO A 1081 -11.47 -14.42 -24.08
CA PRO A 1081 -10.50 -14.23 -23.01
C PRO A 1081 -10.05 -15.58 -22.44
N VAL A 1082 -8.81 -15.64 -21.97
CA VAL A 1082 -8.23 -16.81 -21.34
C VAL A 1082 -7.51 -16.43 -20.05
N THR A 1083 -7.38 -17.39 -19.15
CA THR A 1083 -6.63 -17.24 -17.91
C THR A 1083 -5.28 -17.95 -18.05
N VAL A 1084 -4.20 -17.21 -17.85
CA VAL A 1084 -2.83 -17.74 -17.76
C VAL A 1084 -2.51 -18.01 -16.30
N THR A 1085 -2.05 -19.21 -15.96
CA THR A 1085 -1.58 -19.55 -14.62
C THR A 1085 -0.12 -19.98 -14.66
N VAL A 1086 0.69 -19.48 -13.74
CA VAL A 1086 2.11 -19.83 -13.60
C VAL A 1086 2.35 -20.45 -12.24
N ALA A 1087 2.91 -21.66 -12.25
CA ALA A 1087 3.03 -22.59 -11.14
C ALA A 1087 1.67 -23.02 -10.56
N LEU A 1088 1.53 -24.32 -10.26
CA LEU A 1088 0.40 -24.86 -9.50
C LEU A 1088 0.91 -25.35 -8.15
N ALA A 1089 0.64 -24.59 -7.11
CA ALA A 1089 0.95 -24.95 -5.73
C ALA A 1089 -0.11 -24.37 -4.77
N ASP A 1090 -0.35 -25.07 -3.67
CA ASP A 1090 -1.26 -24.59 -2.62
C ASP A 1090 -0.76 -23.29 -1.98
N ASP A 1091 -1.71 -22.42 -1.64
CA ASP A 1091 -1.45 -21.26 -0.80
C ASP A 1091 -1.36 -21.71 0.67
N LEU A 1092 -0.16 -21.62 1.24
CA LEU A 1092 0.15 -22.04 2.61
C LEU A 1092 0.38 -20.86 3.53
N THR A 1093 -0.29 -19.73 3.28
CA THR A 1093 -0.32 -18.57 4.17
C THR A 1093 -1.12 -18.79 5.47
N GLY A 1094 -1.78 -19.96 5.61
CA GLY A 1094 -2.51 -20.38 6.81
C GLY A 1094 -1.67 -21.18 7.82
N ARG A 1095 -1.80 -20.81 9.10
CA ARG A 1095 -0.88 -21.12 10.22
C ARG A 1095 -0.87 -22.56 10.72
N GLU A 1096 -2.03 -23.19 10.82
CA GLU A 1096 -2.18 -24.38 11.67
C GLU A 1096 -1.69 -25.69 11.03
N LYS A 1097 -1.64 -25.79 9.70
CA LYS A 1097 -1.54 -27.11 9.03
C LYS A 1097 -0.20 -27.41 8.37
N HIS A 1098 0.58 -26.40 7.96
CA HIS A 1098 1.73 -26.63 7.07
C HIS A 1098 2.98 -25.79 7.38
N GLU A 1099 3.01 -24.96 8.43
CA GLU A 1099 3.98 -23.87 8.55
C GLU A 1099 5.27 -24.16 9.37
N VAL A 1100 5.45 -25.38 9.89
CA VAL A 1100 6.55 -25.71 10.80
C VAL A 1100 7.85 -26.16 10.11
N SER A 1101 7.81 -26.50 8.81
CA SER A 1101 9.01 -26.89 8.03
C SER A 1101 8.79 -26.80 6.51
N LEU A 1102 8.37 -25.63 6.02
CA LEU A 1102 8.15 -25.43 4.59
C LEU A 1102 9.47 -25.37 3.81
N ASN A 1103 9.60 -26.17 2.75
CA ASN A 1103 10.75 -26.14 1.83
C ASN A 1103 10.46 -25.32 0.55
N ARG A 1104 9.49 -24.41 0.62
CA ARG A 1104 9.08 -23.51 -0.47
C ARG A 1104 8.47 -22.23 0.08
N PRO A 1105 8.30 -21.16 -0.72
CA PRO A 1105 7.57 -19.97 -0.31
C PRO A 1105 6.11 -20.32 0.04
N PRO A 1106 5.46 -19.56 0.95
CA PRO A 1106 4.09 -19.83 1.35
C PRO A 1106 3.09 -19.67 0.18
N ARG A 1107 3.37 -18.74 -0.74
CA ARG A 1107 2.55 -18.47 -1.92
C ARG A 1107 3.43 -18.45 -3.18
N VAL A 1108 3.03 -19.16 -4.23
CA VAL A 1108 3.84 -19.33 -5.47
C VAL A 1108 3.02 -19.07 -6.73
N THR A 1109 1.82 -19.66 -6.83
CA THR A 1109 0.90 -19.55 -7.98
C THR A 1109 0.58 -18.10 -8.32
N LYS A 1110 0.71 -17.73 -9.60
CA LYS A 1110 0.30 -16.42 -10.17
C LYS A 1110 -0.69 -16.64 -11.30
N THR A 1111 -1.67 -15.75 -11.42
CA THR A 1111 -2.71 -15.83 -12.45
C THR A 1111 -2.84 -14.48 -13.15
N TYR A 1112 -2.98 -14.50 -14.47
CA TYR A 1112 -3.10 -13.32 -15.32
C TYR A 1112 -4.27 -13.51 -16.29
N ASP A 1113 -5.08 -12.47 -16.45
CA ASP A 1113 -6.14 -12.45 -17.45
C ASP A 1113 -5.58 -11.94 -18.78
N LEU A 1114 -5.84 -12.69 -19.86
CA LEU A 1114 -5.46 -12.32 -21.22
C LEU A 1114 -6.73 -12.13 -22.04
N LYS A 1115 -6.97 -10.90 -22.50
CA LYS A 1115 -8.13 -10.56 -23.34
C LYS A 1115 -8.03 -11.24 -24.71
N ALA A 1116 -9.16 -11.34 -25.40
CA ALA A 1116 -9.21 -11.90 -26.75
C ALA A 1116 -8.29 -11.12 -27.70
N ASN A 1117 -7.51 -11.85 -28.51
CA ASN A 1117 -6.55 -11.31 -29.50
C ASN A 1117 -5.54 -10.31 -28.93
N ASP A 1118 -5.11 -10.49 -27.68
CA ASP A 1118 -4.24 -9.55 -26.97
C ASP A 1118 -2.89 -10.19 -26.60
N LYS A 1119 -2.01 -9.39 -25.99
CA LYS A 1119 -0.73 -9.80 -25.44
C LYS A 1119 -0.64 -9.44 -23.96
N VAL A 1120 -0.21 -10.40 -23.14
CA VAL A 1120 0.16 -10.15 -21.74
C VAL A 1120 1.67 -10.27 -21.58
N THR A 1121 2.28 -9.34 -20.84
CA THR A 1121 3.70 -9.39 -20.45
C THR A 1121 3.78 -9.35 -18.93
N PHE A 1122 4.53 -10.28 -18.33
CA PHE A 1122 4.62 -10.42 -16.89
C PHE A 1122 5.97 -10.97 -16.43
N LYS A 1123 6.22 -10.84 -15.12
CA LYS A 1123 7.35 -11.46 -14.40
C LYS A 1123 6.78 -12.22 -13.21
N VAL A 1124 7.41 -13.34 -12.86
CA VAL A 1124 7.05 -14.16 -11.68
C VAL A 1124 8.22 -14.26 -10.71
N PRO A 1125 8.00 -14.25 -9.39
CA PRO A 1125 9.07 -14.21 -8.39
C PRO A 1125 9.92 -15.50 -8.35
N TYR A 1126 9.29 -16.66 -8.54
CA TYR A 1126 9.89 -17.97 -8.31
C TYR A 1126 10.08 -18.81 -9.57
N GLY A 1127 9.47 -18.40 -10.69
CA GLY A 1127 9.34 -19.23 -11.87
C GLY A 1127 8.30 -20.33 -11.72
N GLY A 1128 7.90 -20.93 -12.83
CA GLY A 1128 6.87 -21.97 -12.82
C GLY A 1128 6.46 -22.44 -14.20
N LEU A 1129 5.81 -23.61 -14.24
CA LEU A 1129 5.14 -24.11 -15.44
C LEU A 1129 3.94 -23.23 -15.79
N ILE A 1130 3.72 -23.03 -17.09
CA ILE A 1130 2.65 -22.17 -17.61
C ILE A 1130 1.47 -23.03 -18.04
N TYR A 1131 0.28 -22.63 -17.61
CA TYR A 1131 -0.99 -23.26 -17.95
C TYR A 1131 -1.93 -22.23 -18.56
N ILE A 1132 -2.70 -22.64 -19.56
CA ILE A 1132 -3.72 -21.81 -20.21
C ILE A 1132 -5.08 -22.43 -19.96
N LYS A 1133 -6.03 -21.63 -19.48
CA LYS A 1133 -7.43 -22.02 -19.33
C LYS A 1133 -8.31 -21.16 -20.22
N GLY A 1134 -9.00 -21.79 -21.16
CA GLY A 1134 -10.08 -21.15 -21.92
C GLY A 1134 -11.44 -21.42 -21.29
N ASP A 1135 -12.38 -20.49 -21.48
CA ASP A 1135 -13.78 -20.63 -21.05
C ASP A 1135 -14.72 -20.89 -22.24
N SER A 1136 -14.21 -21.45 -23.33
CA SER A 1136 -15.03 -21.73 -24.51
C SER A 1136 -16.01 -22.87 -24.26
N LYS A 1137 -17.29 -22.63 -24.52
CA LYS A 1137 -18.33 -23.67 -24.52
C LYS A 1137 -18.31 -24.54 -25.78
N GLU A 1138 -17.58 -24.11 -26.81
CA GLU A 1138 -17.40 -24.81 -28.07
C GLU A 1138 -15.97 -25.33 -28.19
N VAL A 1139 -15.80 -26.49 -28.84
CA VAL A 1139 -14.47 -27.07 -29.09
C VAL A 1139 -13.73 -26.19 -30.08
N GLN A 1140 -12.85 -25.34 -29.57
CA GLN A 1140 -12.02 -24.44 -30.37
C GLN A 1140 -10.60 -24.41 -29.81
N SER A 1141 -9.62 -24.16 -30.67
CA SER A 1141 -8.22 -23.99 -30.29
C SER A 1141 -7.69 -22.69 -30.88
N ALA A 1142 -6.66 -22.12 -30.27
CA ALA A 1142 -6.02 -20.90 -30.76
C ALA A 1142 -4.49 -21.00 -30.63
N ASP A 1143 -3.79 -20.25 -31.47
CA ASP A 1143 -2.34 -20.13 -31.39
C ASP A 1143 -1.93 -19.13 -30.31
N PHE A 1144 -0.92 -19.52 -29.53
CA PHE A 1144 -0.30 -18.71 -28.50
C PHE A 1144 1.20 -18.63 -28.77
N THR A 1145 1.75 -17.42 -28.83
CA THR A 1145 3.19 -17.19 -28.98
C THR A 1145 3.75 -16.74 -27.65
N PHE A 1146 4.54 -17.61 -27.04
CA PHE A 1146 5.26 -17.40 -25.79
C PHE A 1146 6.66 -16.88 -26.08
N THR A 1147 7.11 -15.83 -25.42
CA THR A 1147 8.47 -15.27 -25.55
C THR A 1147 9.09 -15.13 -24.16
N GLY A 1148 10.38 -15.44 -24.04
CA GLY A 1148 11.10 -15.41 -22.76
C GLY A 1148 10.91 -16.67 -21.91
N VAL A 1149 10.38 -17.74 -22.50
CA VAL A 1149 10.11 -19.02 -21.83
C VAL A 1149 11.22 -20.03 -22.10
N VAL A 1150 11.30 -21.09 -21.30
CA VAL A 1150 12.16 -22.25 -21.62
C VAL A 1150 11.32 -23.53 -21.64
N LYS A 1151 11.78 -24.54 -22.36
CA LYS A 1151 11.15 -25.86 -22.34
C LYS A 1151 11.31 -26.52 -20.97
N ALA A 1152 10.22 -27.07 -20.46
CA ALA A 1152 10.24 -28.03 -19.37
C ALA A 1152 10.20 -29.46 -19.92
N PRO A 1153 10.80 -30.45 -19.24
CA PRO A 1153 10.61 -31.85 -19.57
C PRO A 1153 9.12 -32.16 -19.65
N PHE A 1154 8.66 -32.65 -20.81
CA PHE A 1154 7.24 -32.81 -21.06
C PHE A 1154 6.98 -34.08 -21.84
N TYR A 1155 6.32 -35.04 -21.18
CA TYR A 1155 5.94 -36.32 -21.75
C TYR A 1155 4.43 -36.35 -21.99
N LYS A 1156 4.02 -36.55 -23.23
CA LYS A 1156 2.60 -36.54 -23.64
C LYS A 1156 2.41 -37.42 -24.87
N ASP A 1157 1.27 -38.07 -25.00
CA ASP A 1157 0.92 -38.95 -26.13
C ASP A 1157 1.94 -40.09 -26.33
N GLY A 1158 2.41 -40.68 -25.23
CA GLY A 1158 3.36 -41.80 -25.25
C GLY A 1158 4.77 -41.43 -25.73
N LYS A 1159 5.13 -40.15 -25.76
CA LYS A 1159 6.46 -39.69 -26.17
C LYS A 1159 6.89 -38.40 -25.47
N TRP A 1160 8.19 -38.12 -25.51
CA TRP A 1160 8.73 -36.84 -25.10
C TRP A 1160 8.41 -35.77 -26.14
N GLN A 1161 7.69 -34.73 -25.73
CA GLN A 1161 7.49 -33.52 -26.51
C GLN A 1161 8.68 -32.58 -26.32
N HIS A 1162 9.18 -32.52 -25.08
CA HIS A 1162 10.44 -31.86 -24.73
C HIS A 1162 11.29 -32.84 -23.91
N ASP A 1163 12.58 -32.96 -24.22
CA ASP A 1163 13.47 -33.95 -23.61
C ASP A 1163 13.55 -33.84 -22.08
N LEU A 1164 13.82 -34.97 -21.42
CA LEU A 1164 14.08 -35.03 -19.97
C LEU A 1164 15.17 -34.06 -19.50
N ASN A 1165 16.16 -33.80 -20.35
CA ASN A 1165 17.29 -32.93 -20.07
C ASN A 1165 16.98 -31.44 -20.27
N SER A 1166 15.74 -31.08 -20.63
CA SER A 1166 15.29 -29.70 -20.73
C SER A 1166 15.61 -28.89 -19.46
N PRO A 1167 15.83 -27.56 -19.59
CA PRO A 1167 16.44 -26.75 -18.55
C PRO A 1167 15.55 -26.53 -17.31
N ALA A 1168 14.23 -26.62 -17.43
CA ALA A 1168 13.34 -26.40 -16.29
C ALA A 1168 13.55 -27.43 -15.16
N PRO A 1169 13.44 -27.02 -13.88
CA PRO A 1169 13.67 -27.91 -12.74
C PRO A 1169 12.51 -28.90 -12.49
N LEU A 1170 11.30 -28.49 -12.87
CA LEU A 1170 10.11 -29.32 -12.86
C LEU A 1170 9.73 -29.69 -14.29
N GLY A 1171 9.07 -30.83 -14.44
CA GLY A 1171 8.49 -31.26 -15.69
C GLY A 1171 7.18 -31.99 -15.46
N GLU A 1172 6.56 -32.41 -16.55
CA GLU A 1172 5.22 -32.97 -16.51
C GLU A 1172 5.08 -34.23 -17.37
N LEU A 1173 4.23 -35.13 -16.90
CA LEU A 1173 3.62 -36.17 -17.71
C LEU A 1173 2.14 -35.83 -17.87
N GLU A 1174 1.68 -35.70 -19.11
CA GLU A 1174 0.27 -35.56 -19.45
C GLU A 1174 -0.23 -36.86 -20.08
N SER A 1175 -1.20 -37.47 -19.40
CA SER A 1175 -2.00 -38.62 -19.85
C SER A 1175 -3.37 -38.13 -20.32
N ALA A 1176 -4.27 -39.02 -20.72
CA ALA A 1176 -5.60 -38.60 -21.16
C ALA A 1176 -6.42 -37.95 -20.02
N SER A 1177 -6.17 -38.33 -18.77
CA SER A 1177 -6.99 -37.96 -17.61
C SER A 1177 -6.23 -37.18 -16.53
N PHE A 1178 -4.89 -37.23 -16.53
CA PHE A 1178 -4.03 -36.59 -15.52
C PHE A 1178 -2.90 -35.78 -16.13
N VAL A 1179 -2.61 -34.64 -15.49
CA VAL A 1179 -1.33 -33.94 -15.57
C VAL A 1179 -0.57 -34.20 -14.27
N TYR A 1180 0.58 -34.87 -14.36
CA TYR A 1180 1.44 -35.18 -13.24
C TYR A 1180 2.68 -34.28 -13.26
N THR A 1181 2.70 -33.27 -12.39
CA THR A 1181 3.80 -32.32 -12.25
C THR A 1181 4.79 -32.80 -11.17
N THR A 1182 6.08 -32.83 -11.49
CA THR A 1182 7.09 -33.38 -10.56
C THR A 1182 8.49 -32.81 -10.83
N PRO A 1183 9.44 -32.86 -9.87
CA PRO A 1183 10.84 -32.60 -10.15
C PRO A 1183 11.36 -33.47 -11.29
N LYS A 1184 12.10 -32.88 -12.25
CA LYS A 1184 12.46 -33.56 -13.50
C LYS A 1184 13.13 -34.93 -13.31
N LYS A 1185 13.90 -35.11 -12.23
CA LYS A 1185 14.58 -36.38 -11.91
C LYS A 1185 13.59 -37.54 -11.77
N ASN A 1186 12.38 -37.28 -11.28
CA ASN A 1186 11.35 -38.30 -11.07
C ASN A 1186 10.76 -38.81 -12.40
N LEU A 1187 10.86 -38.03 -13.48
CA LEU A 1187 10.41 -38.44 -14.80
C LEU A 1187 11.35 -39.47 -15.47
N ASN A 1188 12.46 -39.86 -14.82
CA ASN A 1188 13.18 -41.08 -15.21
C ASN A 1188 12.35 -42.34 -14.95
N ALA A 1189 11.33 -42.26 -14.08
CA ALA A 1189 10.48 -43.39 -13.67
C ALA A 1189 11.29 -44.61 -13.22
N SER A 1190 12.47 -44.42 -12.61
CA SER A 1190 13.40 -45.52 -12.28
C SER A 1190 12.82 -46.55 -11.32
N ASN A 1191 11.80 -46.15 -10.55
CA ASN A 1191 11.13 -47.00 -9.56
C ASN A 1191 9.77 -47.52 -10.06
N TYR A 1192 9.40 -47.27 -11.33
CA TYR A 1192 8.15 -47.72 -11.92
C TYR A 1192 8.41 -48.75 -13.01
N THR A 1193 7.96 -49.98 -12.79
CA THR A 1193 8.17 -51.06 -13.76
C THR A 1193 7.33 -50.76 -15.01
N GLY A 1194 7.99 -50.63 -16.17
CA GLY A 1194 7.34 -50.21 -17.43
C GLY A 1194 7.52 -48.74 -17.80
N GLY A 1195 8.20 -47.94 -16.96
CA GLY A 1195 8.57 -46.56 -17.27
C GLY A 1195 7.38 -45.59 -17.33
N LEU A 1196 7.58 -44.44 -17.98
CA LEU A 1196 6.57 -43.37 -18.06
C LEU A 1196 5.32 -43.76 -18.87
N GLU A 1197 5.48 -44.54 -19.94
CA GLU A 1197 4.36 -44.98 -20.77
C GLU A 1197 3.38 -45.84 -19.97
N GLN A 1198 3.90 -46.84 -19.25
CA GLN A 1198 3.06 -47.67 -18.38
C GLN A 1198 2.45 -46.85 -17.25
N PHE A 1199 3.21 -45.93 -16.65
CA PHE A 1199 2.68 -45.05 -15.60
C PHE A 1199 1.52 -44.18 -16.10
N ALA A 1200 1.61 -43.59 -17.29
CA ALA A 1200 0.52 -42.85 -17.91
C ALA A 1200 -0.72 -43.72 -18.13
N ASN A 1201 -0.52 -44.93 -18.68
CA ASN A 1201 -1.60 -45.89 -18.92
C ASN A 1201 -2.28 -46.32 -17.61
N ASP A 1202 -1.52 -46.49 -16.53
CA ASP A 1202 -2.05 -46.88 -15.23
C ASP A 1202 -2.85 -45.73 -14.57
N LEU A 1203 -2.41 -44.47 -14.75
CA LEU A 1203 -3.18 -43.30 -14.34
C LEU A 1203 -4.52 -43.20 -15.10
N ASP A 1204 -4.50 -43.38 -16.41
CA ASP A 1204 -5.73 -43.38 -17.22
C ASP A 1204 -6.66 -44.54 -16.88
N THR A 1205 -6.09 -45.72 -16.63
CA THR A 1205 -6.84 -46.90 -16.16
C THR A 1205 -7.47 -46.62 -14.80
N PHE A 1206 -6.75 -45.95 -13.88
CA PHE A 1206 -7.28 -45.55 -12.59
C PHE A 1206 -8.45 -44.57 -12.72
N ALA A 1207 -8.31 -43.52 -13.55
CA ALA A 1207 -9.41 -42.57 -13.80
C ALA A 1207 -10.63 -43.25 -14.43
N SER A 1208 -10.42 -44.10 -15.45
CA SER A 1208 -11.50 -44.84 -16.10
C SER A 1208 -12.19 -45.80 -15.13
N SER A 1209 -11.42 -46.53 -14.31
CA SER A 1209 -11.98 -47.43 -13.29
C SER A 1209 -12.78 -46.68 -12.22
N MET A 1210 -12.34 -45.47 -11.85
CA MET A 1210 -13.08 -44.61 -10.93
C MET A 1210 -14.38 -44.10 -11.55
N ASN A 1211 -14.36 -43.68 -12.81
CA ASN A 1211 -15.56 -43.24 -13.52
C ASN A 1211 -16.57 -44.39 -13.69
N ASP A 1212 -16.10 -45.58 -14.07
CA ASP A 1212 -16.93 -46.80 -14.14
C ASP A 1212 -17.51 -47.15 -12.76
N PHE A 1213 -16.68 -47.13 -11.69
CA PHE A 1213 -17.14 -47.38 -10.32
C PHE A 1213 -18.25 -46.41 -9.87
N TYR A 1214 -18.16 -45.13 -10.26
CA TYR A 1214 -19.18 -44.12 -9.97
C TYR A 1214 -20.30 -44.06 -11.02
N GLY A 1215 -20.28 -44.90 -12.06
CA GLY A 1215 -21.27 -44.92 -13.14
C GLY A 1215 -21.32 -43.64 -13.97
N ARG A 1216 -20.17 -42.97 -14.17
CA ARG A 1216 -20.07 -41.69 -14.88
C ARG A 1216 -19.92 -41.81 -16.39
N ASP A 1217 -19.82 -43.02 -16.93
CA ASP A 1217 -19.59 -43.27 -18.35
C ASP A 1217 -20.76 -42.83 -19.28
N SER A 1218 -21.89 -42.41 -18.70
CA SER A 1218 -23.07 -41.89 -19.42
C SER A 1218 -23.25 -40.37 -19.35
N GLU A 1219 -22.40 -39.63 -18.63
CA GLU A 1219 -22.34 -38.16 -18.62
C GLU A 1219 -21.23 -37.65 -19.56
#